data_AF-A0A6A7LAY1-F1
#
_entry.id   AF-A0A6A7LAY1-F1
#
_cell.length_a   1.000
_cell.length_b   1.000
_cell.length_c   1.000
_cell.angle_alpha   90.00
_cell.angle_beta   90.00
_cell.angle_gamma   90.00
#
_symmetry.space_group_name_H-M   'P 1'
#
loop_
_entity.id
_entity.type
_entity.pdbx_description
1 polymer ?
#
loop_
_entity_poly.entity_id
_entity_poly.type
_entity_poly.pdbx_seq_one_letter_code
_entity_poly.pdbx_strand_id
1 'polypeptide(L)'
;MAFPKSVDVTGITGAAVVGPPVSWQTRNGPFNVEHLAATSAANELLTFWWSPQHDWQVVNVTAKTGQHATGAVTAWQTRNGPFLVEHLAARSPAGDLIVYWWSPQHDWQAVNVSAKTGRKIAGAPVSWQTPNGNLTVEHLAARGPGNELLVFWWSPARDWQALDVTAKTRRAIAYDPTAWLSHNGPLLVEHLAAASPDGTLSVFWWSPAHDWQALNVSGIAGGSAAGRAVSWLTATVEHVAVRGSQGQLFTYWWTPASNWRVVDVTAITGATIEDVSDVYQLKETNANAEILGARGTDDTLLRFWWRPDRDWQVQDLSAASGVAAHAAPTTWLTPNGPATIEHFATVTPRRSLVVVYDDGESRRLTDAAGEPIAPLERLTGRAPIVALLWDPHRPSDPAPSSAAVDDKIFGATNSVRDYYLQQSGGAFTIERAGVLGWFDASRPPEYWWGPPDTNDTDGDGWVNPHVQKWAEAIRMADGQFNYKAFDRDPLDGALRPDELGVLIVIPQNGPFGTNRGVVGREFPNPMPLVVDNVTISTMAEAYIGAPPNLGVVAHELGHLVGRLPDLYFSLPNDGMWAGIPFDNPFAAGDYCLMDATYNGAHLCPFLKLKLGWLRPRLILRSGRYELKSVERDREAWILMHPQRGTREYFIVENRFPDNTYDMNLPDRGLGVWHIIEDPAIYSVNIPPVPPNAPAASRQDWWAQKWALIAANDWGRRGIRMIRPVWDTFRPSQSLWDGSDPATGYDLLPDAPPPQASLRWADGTPSGFAIRGLSPAATVMTATVTVPW
;
A
#
# COMPACT_ATOMS: atom_id res chain seq x y z
N MET A 1 4.18 -20.99 -11.35
CA MET A 1 4.07 -20.44 -10.01
C MET A 1 5.35 -20.71 -9.27
N ALA A 2 6.25 -19.73 -9.24
CA ALA A 2 7.50 -19.84 -8.49
C ALA A 2 7.51 -18.76 -7.41
N PHE A 3 7.25 -19.16 -6.16
CA PHE A 3 7.51 -18.32 -5.01
C PHE A 3 8.97 -17.90 -4.94
N PRO A 4 9.31 -16.78 -4.24
CA PRO A 4 10.68 -16.35 -4.06
C PRO A 4 11.60 -17.49 -3.62
N LYS A 5 12.59 -17.77 -4.46
CA LYS A 5 13.68 -18.72 -4.20
C LYS A 5 14.97 -17.95 -3.97
N SER A 6 15.96 -18.60 -3.36
CA SER A 6 17.28 -18.02 -3.15
C SER A 6 18.39 -18.99 -3.56
N VAL A 7 19.48 -18.45 -4.12
CA VAL A 7 20.72 -19.17 -4.42
C VAL A 7 21.88 -18.49 -3.68
N ASP A 8 22.65 -19.28 -2.92
CA ASP A 8 23.87 -18.82 -2.25
C ASP A 8 25.07 -18.91 -3.20
N VAL A 9 25.36 -17.79 -3.88
CA VAL A 9 26.45 -17.67 -4.86
C VAL A 9 27.81 -17.84 -4.18
N THR A 10 27.96 -17.32 -2.96
CA THR A 10 29.18 -17.52 -2.16
C THR A 10 29.36 -18.99 -1.79
N GLY A 11 28.29 -19.69 -1.44
CA GLY A 11 28.31 -21.13 -1.18
C GLY A 11 28.77 -21.95 -2.39
N ILE A 12 28.36 -21.56 -3.60
CA ILE A 12 28.75 -22.23 -4.86
C ILE A 12 30.21 -21.93 -5.23
N THR A 13 30.61 -20.67 -5.16
CA THR A 13 31.91 -20.20 -5.69
C THR A 13 33.05 -20.22 -4.66
N GLY A 14 32.72 -20.28 -3.37
CA GLY A 14 33.67 -20.13 -2.27
C GLY A 14 34.16 -18.69 -2.05
N ALA A 15 33.64 -17.71 -2.78
CA ALA A 15 34.08 -16.32 -2.75
C ALA A 15 33.09 -15.42 -1.96
N ALA A 16 33.58 -14.85 -0.86
CA ALA A 16 32.81 -13.96 0.01
C ALA A 16 33.03 -12.48 -0.34
N VAL A 17 31.99 -11.67 -0.16
CA VAL A 17 31.98 -10.23 -0.47
C VAL A 17 31.34 -9.43 0.67
N VAL A 18 31.62 -8.13 0.71
CA VAL A 18 31.10 -7.21 1.74
C VAL A 18 30.46 -5.95 1.14
N GLY A 19 30.87 -5.54 -0.06
CA GLY A 19 30.31 -4.36 -0.73
C GLY A 19 28.95 -4.63 -1.37
N PRO A 20 28.14 -3.57 -1.62
CA PRO A 20 26.93 -3.69 -2.42
C PRO A 20 27.24 -4.26 -3.81
N PRO A 21 26.49 -5.28 -4.28
CA PRO A 21 26.67 -5.81 -5.62
C PRO A 21 26.13 -4.83 -6.68
N VAL A 22 26.67 -4.92 -7.88
CA VAL A 22 26.11 -4.35 -9.12
C VAL A 22 25.88 -5.45 -10.13
N SER A 23 24.83 -5.34 -10.94
CA SER A 23 24.47 -6.33 -11.97
C SER A 23 24.54 -5.75 -13.38
N TRP A 24 24.82 -6.63 -14.35
CA TRP A 24 24.63 -6.36 -15.78
C TRP A 24 24.46 -7.69 -16.53
N GLN A 25 24.07 -7.62 -17.79
CA GLN A 25 23.86 -8.81 -18.63
C GLN A 25 24.59 -8.69 -19.96
N THR A 26 25.13 -9.80 -20.45
CA THR A 26 25.69 -9.91 -21.81
C THR A 26 25.04 -11.07 -22.58
N ARG A 27 25.25 -11.09 -23.91
CA ARG A 27 24.91 -12.26 -24.73
C ARG A 27 26.15 -13.04 -25.10
N ASN A 28 26.08 -14.35 -24.93
CA ASN A 28 27.03 -15.29 -25.48
C ASN A 28 26.30 -16.27 -26.42
N GLY A 29 26.34 -15.99 -27.72
CA GLY A 29 25.53 -16.70 -28.71
C GLY A 29 24.03 -16.60 -28.39
N PRO A 30 23.30 -17.73 -28.23
CA PRO A 30 21.88 -17.72 -27.87
C PRO A 30 21.64 -17.50 -26.36
N PHE A 31 22.68 -17.55 -25.54
CA PHE A 31 22.56 -17.55 -24.09
C PHE A 31 22.67 -16.14 -23.52
N ASN A 32 21.81 -15.83 -22.55
CA ASN A 32 21.96 -14.69 -21.68
C ASN A 32 22.97 -15.05 -20.58
N VAL A 33 23.94 -14.17 -20.35
CA VAL A 33 24.91 -14.30 -19.26
C VAL A 33 24.64 -13.20 -18.26
N GLU A 34 24.43 -13.59 -17.01
CA GLU A 34 24.14 -12.70 -15.90
C GLU A 34 25.43 -12.47 -15.13
N HIS A 35 25.72 -11.23 -14.77
CA HIS A 35 26.92 -10.86 -14.05
C HIS A 35 26.58 -10.10 -12.77
N LEU A 36 27.39 -10.34 -11.75
CA LEU A 36 27.42 -9.58 -10.51
C LEU A 36 28.85 -9.17 -10.21
N ALA A 37 29.07 -7.97 -9.68
CA ALA A 37 30.38 -7.61 -9.13
C ALA A 37 30.23 -6.98 -7.76
N ALA A 38 31.14 -7.33 -6.84
CA ALA A 38 31.20 -6.76 -5.50
C ALA A 38 32.63 -6.80 -4.95
N THR A 39 32.87 -6.03 -3.90
CA THR A 39 34.19 -5.96 -3.24
C THR A 39 34.27 -6.91 -2.04
N SER A 40 35.42 -7.57 -1.88
CA SER A 40 35.73 -8.43 -0.73
C SER A 40 36.25 -7.64 0.46
N ALA A 41 36.31 -8.26 1.64
CA ALA A 41 36.90 -7.65 2.84
C ALA A 41 38.40 -7.34 2.68
N ALA A 42 39.08 -7.97 1.71
CA ALA A 42 40.48 -7.72 1.36
C ALA A 42 40.63 -6.61 0.30
N ASN A 43 39.56 -5.87 -0.01
CA ASN A 43 39.51 -4.87 -1.09
C ASN A 43 39.82 -5.46 -2.47
N GLU A 44 39.39 -6.70 -2.71
CA GLU A 44 39.46 -7.32 -4.04
C GLU A 44 38.13 -7.10 -4.77
N LEU A 45 38.20 -6.80 -6.06
CA LEU A 45 37.04 -6.78 -6.95
C LEU A 45 36.80 -8.17 -7.51
N LEU A 46 35.64 -8.74 -7.20
CA LEU A 46 35.23 -10.06 -7.68
C LEU A 46 34.05 -9.90 -8.63
N THR A 47 34.13 -10.55 -9.79
CA THR A 47 33.03 -10.66 -10.76
C THR A 47 32.53 -12.09 -10.75
N PHE A 48 31.22 -12.25 -10.57
CA PHE A 48 30.51 -13.52 -10.62
C PHE A 48 29.67 -13.56 -11.89
N TRP A 49 29.56 -14.72 -12.51
CA TRP A 49 28.72 -14.85 -13.69
C TRP A 49 27.99 -16.18 -13.73
N TRP A 50 26.77 -16.16 -14.28
CA TRP A 50 25.93 -17.32 -14.49
C TRP A 50 25.45 -17.38 -15.93
N SER A 51 25.27 -18.59 -16.45
CA SER A 51 24.64 -18.81 -17.75
C SER A 51 23.85 -20.13 -17.73
N PRO A 52 22.92 -20.36 -18.67
CA PRO A 52 22.25 -21.65 -18.80
C PRO A 52 23.19 -22.87 -18.98
N GLN A 53 24.45 -22.65 -19.39
CA GLN A 53 25.45 -23.70 -19.58
C GLN A 53 26.40 -23.87 -18.39
N HIS A 54 26.47 -22.87 -17.51
CA HIS A 54 27.42 -22.81 -16.41
C HIS A 54 26.73 -22.21 -15.19
N ASP A 55 26.72 -22.97 -14.08
CA ASP A 55 26.33 -22.41 -12.80
C ASP A 55 27.30 -21.28 -12.37
N TRP A 56 26.98 -20.56 -11.30
CA TRP A 56 27.74 -19.41 -10.84
C TRP A 56 29.24 -19.67 -10.78
N GLN A 57 30.00 -18.87 -11.51
CA GLN A 57 31.46 -18.86 -11.53
C GLN A 57 31.97 -17.54 -10.94
N VAL A 58 33.25 -17.48 -10.58
CA VAL A 58 33.90 -16.26 -10.06
C VAL A 58 35.22 -15.98 -10.75
N VAL A 59 35.51 -14.69 -10.97
CA VAL A 59 36.77 -14.15 -11.46
C VAL A 59 37.25 -13.09 -10.48
N ASN A 60 38.48 -13.23 -9.99
CA ASN A 60 39.13 -12.19 -9.19
C ASN A 60 39.77 -11.15 -10.13
N VAL A 61 39.08 -10.03 -10.35
CA VAL A 61 39.52 -8.94 -11.23
C VAL A 61 40.75 -8.25 -10.66
N THR A 62 40.86 -8.14 -9.33
CA THR A 62 42.04 -7.59 -8.67
C THR A 62 43.28 -8.45 -8.94
N ALA A 63 43.18 -9.78 -8.90
CA ALA A 63 44.29 -10.67 -9.23
C ALA A 63 44.75 -10.53 -10.69
N LYS A 64 43.84 -10.20 -11.61
CA LYS A 64 44.15 -9.98 -13.03
C LYS A 64 44.83 -8.63 -13.30
N THR A 65 44.39 -7.60 -12.60
CA THR A 65 44.75 -6.20 -12.92
C THR A 65 45.78 -5.60 -11.95
N GLY A 66 45.96 -6.21 -10.78
CA GLY A 66 46.75 -5.66 -9.67
C GLY A 66 46.11 -4.43 -8.99
N GLN A 67 44.88 -4.06 -9.36
CA GLN A 67 44.19 -2.90 -8.80
C GLN A 67 43.12 -3.33 -7.79
N HIS A 68 43.15 -2.70 -6.63
CA HIS A 68 42.21 -2.93 -5.53
C HIS A 68 41.01 -1.99 -5.59
N ALA A 69 39.87 -2.45 -5.09
CA ALA A 69 38.62 -1.71 -5.04
C ALA A 69 37.94 -1.82 -3.66
N THR A 70 37.25 -0.77 -3.24
CA THR A 70 36.48 -0.72 -1.99
C THR A 70 35.12 -0.07 -2.24
N GLY A 71 34.10 -0.55 -1.54
CA GLY A 71 32.75 0.02 -1.57
C GLY A 71 31.93 -0.46 -2.77
N ALA A 72 30.92 0.33 -3.13
CA ALA A 72 30.04 0.05 -4.27
C ALA A 72 30.75 0.30 -5.62
N VAL A 73 30.27 -0.41 -6.63
CA VAL A 73 30.83 -0.47 -7.98
C VAL A 73 29.72 -0.06 -8.95
N THR A 74 30.04 0.65 -10.03
CA THR A 74 29.12 0.86 -11.16
C THR A 74 29.56 0.04 -12.37
N ALA A 75 28.61 -0.37 -13.19
CA ALA A 75 28.86 -1.15 -14.40
C ALA A 75 28.21 -0.48 -15.63
N TRP A 76 28.87 -0.56 -16.78
CA TRP A 76 28.30 -0.17 -18.07
C TRP A 76 28.97 -0.94 -19.20
N GLN A 77 28.43 -0.80 -20.41
CA GLN A 77 28.91 -1.52 -21.59
C GLN A 77 29.09 -0.57 -22.77
N THR A 78 30.16 -0.73 -23.53
CA THR A 78 30.42 0.05 -24.74
C THR A 78 30.69 -0.86 -25.93
N ARG A 79 30.29 -0.45 -27.14
CA ARG A 79 30.64 -1.17 -28.36
C ARG A 79 31.99 -0.69 -28.86
N ASN A 80 32.89 -1.63 -29.14
CA ASN A 80 34.14 -1.39 -29.84
C ASN A 80 34.24 -2.32 -31.05
N GLY A 81 33.82 -1.79 -32.22
CA GLY A 81 33.68 -2.58 -33.43
C GLY A 81 32.70 -3.76 -33.21
N PRO A 82 33.11 -5.02 -33.47
CA PRO A 82 32.25 -6.19 -33.26
C PRO A 82 32.16 -6.61 -31.79
N PHE A 83 33.01 -6.07 -30.91
CA PHE A 83 33.12 -6.49 -29.53
C PHE A 83 32.27 -5.60 -28.61
N LEU A 84 31.69 -6.23 -27.60
CA LEU A 84 31.13 -5.54 -26.45
C LEU A 84 32.22 -5.50 -25.38
N VAL A 85 32.51 -4.30 -24.88
CA VAL A 85 33.44 -4.08 -23.77
C VAL A 85 32.61 -3.87 -22.52
N GLU A 86 32.93 -4.64 -21.49
CA GLU A 86 32.29 -4.59 -20.18
C GLU A 86 33.17 -3.75 -19.27
N HIS A 87 32.58 -2.79 -18.56
CA HIS A 87 33.32 -1.89 -17.68
C HIS A 87 32.78 -1.93 -16.27
N LEU A 88 33.70 -1.79 -15.31
CA LEU A 88 33.41 -1.55 -13.90
C LEU A 88 34.20 -0.34 -13.44
N ALA A 89 33.62 0.50 -12.58
CA ALA A 89 34.38 1.55 -11.91
C ALA A 89 34.16 1.51 -10.40
N ALA A 90 35.25 1.71 -9.67
CA ALA A 90 35.24 1.69 -8.22
C ALA A 90 36.32 2.61 -7.64
N ARG A 91 36.16 2.96 -6.37
CA ARG A 91 37.19 3.67 -5.60
C ARG A 91 38.23 2.66 -5.09
N SER A 92 39.51 3.00 -5.17
CA SER A 92 40.58 2.24 -4.51
C SER A 92 40.67 2.58 -3.01
N PRO A 93 41.32 1.75 -2.17
CA PRO A 93 41.59 2.12 -0.77
C PRO A 93 42.33 3.45 -0.60
N ALA A 94 43.08 3.89 -1.62
CA ALA A 94 43.80 5.17 -1.64
C ALA A 94 42.95 6.36 -2.13
N GLY A 95 41.66 6.14 -2.44
CA GLY A 95 40.74 7.16 -2.95
C GLY A 95 40.84 7.43 -4.45
N ASP A 96 41.56 6.58 -5.19
CA ASP A 96 41.66 6.73 -6.65
C ASP A 96 40.43 6.14 -7.34
N LEU A 97 39.95 6.78 -8.41
CA LEU A 97 38.96 6.22 -9.32
C LEU A 97 39.67 5.26 -10.28
N ILE A 98 39.32 3.98 -10.20
CA ILE A 98 39.84 2.94 -11.10
C ILE A 98 38.71 2.46 -12.00
N VAL A 99 39.00 2.41 -13.30
CA VAL A 99 38.12 1.79 -14.30
C VAL A 99 38.74 0.46 -14.72
N TYR A 100 38.00 -0.61 -14.51
CA TYR A 100 38.31 -1.96 -14.95
C TYR A 100 37.51 -2.24 -16.22
N TRP A 101 38.11 -2.89 -17.20
CA TRP A 101 37.40 -3.23 -18.42
C TRP A 101 37.79 -4.61 -18.91
N TRP A 102 36.82 -5.34 -19.43
CA TRP A 102 37.01 -6.64 -20.05
C TRP A 102 36.60 -6.55 -21.51
N SER A 103 37.41 -7.15 -22.37
CA SER A 103 37.01 -7.45 -23.74
C SER A 103 37.47 -8.85 -24.14
N PRO A 104 36.83 -9.46 -25.15
CA PRO A 104 37.25 -10.76 -25.67
C PRO A 104 38.72 -10.81 -26.13
N GLN A 105 39.34 -9.65 -26.40
CA GLN A 105 40.71 -9.56 -26.91
C GLN A 105 41.77 -9.38 -25.83
N HIS A 106 41.41 -8.88 -24.65
CA HIS A 106 42.39 -8.39 -23.67
C HIS A 106 42.22 -8.95 -22.25
N ASP A 107 41.16 -9.72 -21.98
CA ASP A 107 40.74 -10.08 -20.61
C ASP A 107 40.57 -8.81 -19.74
N TRP A 108 40.43 -8.95 -18.42
CA TRP A 108 40.32 -7.82 -17.50
C TRP A 108 41.61 -6.98 -17.47
N GLN A 109 41.44 -5.69 -17.70
CA GLN A 109 42.45 -4.64 -17.64
C GLN A 109 41.97 -3.52 -16.69
N ALA A 110 42.87 -2.63 -16.28
CA ALA A 110 42.51 -1.50 -15.43
C ALA A 110 43.23 -0.20 -15.80
N VAL A 111 42.57 0.93 -15.57
CA VAL A 111 43.08 2.29 -15.77
C VAL A 111 42.85 3.08 -14.48
N ASN A 112 43.91 3.69 -13.94
CA ASN A 112 43.79 4.65 -12.86
C ASN A 112 43.42 6.03 -13.43
N VAL A 113 42.13 6.37 -13.36
CA VAL A 113 41.58 7.63 -13.87
C VAL A 113 42.06 8.81 -13.02
N SER A 114 42.22 8.62 -11.71
CA SER A 114 42.77 9.65 -10.82
C SER A 114 44.20 10.02 -11.17
N ALA A 115 45.03 9.05 -11.58
CA ALA A 115 46.39 9.33 -12.03
C ALA A 115 46.43 10.14 -13.34
N LYS A 116 45.45 9.93 -14.23
CA LYS A 116 45.34 10.69 -15.49
C LYS A 116 44.81 12.11 -15.29
N THR A 117 43.85 12.28 -14.38
CA THR A 117 43.09 13.53 -14.23
C THR A 117 43.55 14.37 -13.04
N GLY A 118 44.32 13.81 -12.12
CA GLY A 118 44.73 14.46 -10.87
C GLY A 118 43.60 14.59 -9.84
N ARG A 119 42.43 13.97 -10.05
CA ARG A 119 41.27 14.08 -9.15
C ARG A 119 40.95 12.74 -8.49
N LYS A 120 40.84 12.74 -7.16
CA LYS A 120 40.43 11.60 -6.33
C LYS A 120 38.94 11.63 -6.02
N ILE A 121 38.40 10.49 -5.60
CA ILE A 121 36.99 10.35 -5.21
C ILE A 121 36.88 9.82 -3.77
N ALA A 122 35.77 10.12 -3.12
CA ALA A 122 35.41 9.70 -1.76
C ALA A 122 34.05 9.00 -1.68
N GLY A 123 33.23 9.06 -2.74
CA GLY A 123 31.98 8.28 -2.87
C GLY A 123 32.11 7.12 -3.86
N ALA A 124 31.04 6.35 -4.02
CA ALA A 124 30.89 5.41 -5.12
C ALA A 124 30.66 6.15 -6.45
N PRO A 125 31.22 5.67 -7.57
CA PRO A 125 30.94 6.24 -8.88
C PRO A 125 29.59 5.77 -9.43
N VAL A 126 28.96 6.60 -10.27
CA VAL A 126 27.84 6.24 -11.16
C VAL A 126 28.25 6.47 -12.61
N SER A 127 27.76 5.67 -13.54
CA SER A 127 28.08 5.75 -14.98
C SER A 127 26.88 6.11 -15.85
N TRP A 128 27.12 6.86 -16.94
CA TRP A 128 26.20 7.03 -18.06
C TRP A 128 26.98 7.29 -19.36
N GLN A 129 26.28 7.33 -20.49
CA GLN A 129 26.90 7.46 -21.82
C GLN A 129 26.14 8.47 -22.67
N THR A 130 26.84 9.33 -23.40
CA THR A 130 26.21 10.26 -24.35
C THR A 130 26.78 10.09 -25.76
N PRO A 131 25.96 10.31 -26.81
CA PRO A 131 26.45 10.35 -28.18
C PRO A 131 27.18 11.69 -28.45
N ASN A 132 28.28 11.63 -29.17
CA ASN A 132 28.97 12.80 -29.72
C ASN A 132 29.37 12.52 -31.18
N GLY A 133 28.48 12.88 -32.11
CA GLY A 133 28.59 12.46 -33.51
C GLY A 133 28.56 10.94 -33.59
N ASN A 134 29.58 10.34 -34.23
CA ASN A 134 29.74 8.89 -34.34
C ASN A 134 30.46 8.26 -33.14
N LEU A 135 30.86 9.05 -32.15
CA LEU A 135 31.57 8.58 -30.96
C LEU A 135 30.61 8.43 -29.80
N THR A 136 30.90 7.48 -28.92
CA THR A 136 30.29 7.39 -27.59
C THR A 136 31.23 8.05 -26.58
N VAL A 137 30.69 8.91 -25.72
CA VAL A 137 31.42 9.50 -24.60
C VAL A 137 30.95 8.81 -23.33
N GLU A 138 31.89 8.24 -22.60
CA GLU A 138 31.65 7.52 -21.35
C GLU A 138 31.84 8.48 -20.20
N HIS A 139 30.88 8.52 -19.28
CA HIS A 139 30.92 9.43 -18.13
C HIS A 139 30.86 8.67 -16.82
N LEU A 140 31.56 9.20 -15.82
CA LEU A 140 31.49 8.78 -14.44
C LEU A 140 31.28 10.01 -13.55
N ALA A 141 30.44 9.92 -12.54
CA ALA A 141 30.33 10.94 -11.51
C ALA A 141 30.53 10.34 -10.13
N ALA A 142 31.19 11.07 -9.25
CA ALA A 142 31.38 10.65 -7.86
C ALA A 142 31.56 11.87 -6.95
N ARG A 143 31.30 11.66 -5.66
CA ARG A 143 31.66 12.62 -4.62
C ARG A 143 33.17 12.66 -4.43
N GLY A 144 33.76 13.85 -4.44
CA GLY A 144 35.16 14.11 -4.11
C GLY A 144 35.41 14.20 -2.60
N PRO A 145 36.69 14.20 -2.16
CA PRO A 145 37.05 14.27 -0.73
C PRO A 145 36.55 15.53 -0.01
N GLY A 146 36.35 16.63 -0.73
CA GLY A 146 35.80 17.88 -0.21
C GLY A 146 34.29 18.02 -0.41
N ASN A 147 33.57 16.93 -0.66
CA ASN A 147 32.15 16.91 -1.00
C ASN A 147 31.82 17.56 -2.36
N GLU A 148 32.80 17.67 -3.25
CA GLU A 148 32.58 18.12 -4.62
C GLU A 148 31.84 17.06 -5.44
N LEU A 149 30.96 17.47 -6.35
CA LEU A 149 30.47 16.60 -7.41
C LEU A 149 31.46 16.65 -8.57
N LEU A 150 32.17 15.55 -8.79
CA LEU A 150 33.16 15.41 -9.85
C LEU A 150 32.58 14.60 -10.99
N VAL A 151 32.72 15.09 -12.22
CA VAL A 151 32.39 14.37 -13.45
C VAL A 151 33.67 14.07 -14.20
N PHE A 152 33.90 12.80 -14.47
CA PHE A 152 34.97 12.29 -15.31
C PHE A 152 34.36 11.85 -16.63
N TRP A 153 35.04 12.09 -17.73
CA TRP A 153 34.57 11.64 -19.03
C TRP A 153 35.71 11.16 -19.89
N TRP A 154 35.45 10.12 -20.67
CA TRP A 154 36.36 9.56 -21.63
C TRP A 154 35.79 9.69 -23.03
N SER A 155 36.63 10.11 -23.97
CA SER A 155 36.37 9.95 -25.39
C SER A 155 37.62 9.50 -26.12
N PRO A 156 37.47 8.82 -27.27
CA PRO A 156 38.62 8.39 -28.07
C PRO A 156 39.58 9.53 -28.46
N ALA A 157 39.08 10.77 -28.53
CA ALA A 157 39.85 11.93 -28.95
C ALA A 157 40.61 12.64 -27.80
N ARG A 158 40.21 12.45 -26.54
CA ARG A 158 40.69 13.26 -25.40
C ARG A 158 41.21 12.43 -24.22
N ASP A 159 41.05 11.11 -24.25
CA ASP A 159 41.26 10.24 -23.08
C ASP A 159 40.42 10.74 -21.87
N TRP A 160 40.69 10.21 -20.68
CA TRP A 160 40.02 10.61 -19.44
C TRP A 160 40.29 12.07 -19.08
N GLN A 161 39.22 12.81 -18.86
CA GLN A 161 39.19 14.19 -18.39
C GLN A 161 38.34 14.29 -17.12
N ALA A 162 38.49 15.36 -16.35
CA ALA A 162 37.69 15.60 -15.15
C ALA A 162 37.20 17.06 -15.09
N LEU A 163 36.01 17.23 -14.52
CA LEU A 163 35.33 18.49 -14.29
C LEU A 163 34.76 18.53 -12.88
N ASP A 164 34.86 19.69 -12.24
CA ASP A 164 34.23 19.98 -10.96
C ASP A 164 32.88 20.68 -11.18
N VAL A 165 31.78 19.94 -11.01
CA VAL A 165 30.42 20.47 -11.15
C VAL A 165 30.07 21.37 -9.97
N THR A 166 30.61 21.09 -8.77
CA THR A 166 30.43 21.96 -7.60
C THR A 166 31.05 23.34 -7.82
N ALA A 167 32.21 23.43 -8.48
CA ALA A 167 32.82 24.72 -8.81
C ALA A 167 31.94 25.56 -9.77
N LYS A 168 31.19 24.91 -10.68
CA LYS A 168 30.26 25.57 -11.60
C LYS A 168 28.95 26.00 -10.94
N THR A 169 28.39 25.12 -10.13
CA THR A 169 27.03 25.27 -9.58
C THR A 169 27.00 25.84 -8.17
N ARG A 170 28.15 25.88 -7.48
CA ARG A 170 28.32 26.20 -6.06
C ARG A 170 27.49 25.31 -5.12
N ARG A 171 27.17 24.10 -5.57
CA ARG A 171 26.36 23.13 -4.81
C ARG A 171 27.16 21.84 -4.59
N ALA A 172 27.33 21.48 -3.33
CA ALA A 172 28.06 20.29 -2.88
C ALA A 172 27.10 19.10 -2.66
N ILE A 173 27.67 17.90 -2.59
CA ILE A 173 26.93 16.65 -2.37
C ILE A 173 27.49 15.89 -1.15
N ALA A 174 26.63 15.25 -0.37
CA ALA A 174 27.02 14.47 0.82
C ALA A 174 27.04 12.95 0.57
N TYR A 175 26.27 12.48 -0.41
CA TYR A 175 26.12 11.06 -0.73
C TYR A 175 26.38 10.78 -2.20
N ASP A 176 26.43 9.49 -2.54
CA ASP A 176 26.74 9.02 -3.88
C ASP A 176 25.65 9.46 -4.88
N PRO A 177 26.05 10.00 -6.05
CA PRO A 177 25.11 10.50 -7.04
C PRO A 177 24.47 9.38 -7.87
N THR A 178 23.31 9.68 -8.45
CA THR A 178 22.69 8.92 -9.56
C THR A 178 22.73 9.73 -10.85
N ALA A 179 22.54 9.08 -12.00
CA ALA A 179 22.55 9.72 -13.32
C ALA A 179 21.41 9.22 -14.22
N TRP A 180 20.87 10.12 -15.06
CA TRP A 180 19.95 9.77 -16.15
C TRP A 180 20.02 10.79 -17.29
N LEU A 181 19.39 10.46 -18.42
CA LEU A 181 19.36 11.30 -19.62
C LEU A 181 17.92 11.59 -20.01
N SER A 182 17.56 12.85 -20.20
CA SER A 182 16.25 13.21 -20.75
C SER A 182 16.38 14.10 -21.98
N HIS A 183 15.26 14.47 -22.59
CA HIS A 183 15.23 15.31 -23.79
C HIS A 183 14.42 16.58 -23.51
N ASN A 184 14.99 17.72 -23.89
CA ASN A 184 14.28 18.98 -23.99
C ASN A 184 14.23 19.40 -25.46
N GLY A 185 13.15 19.00 -26.15
CA GLY A 185 13.06 19.09 -27.60
C GLY A 185 14.21 18.30 -28.25
N PRO A 186 15.04 18.91 -29.13
CA PRO A 186 16.16 18.23 -29.77
C PRO A 186 17.41 18.10 -28.89
N LEU A 187 17.43 18.73 -27.71
CA LEU A 187 18.59 18.75 -26.84
C LEU A 187 18.55 17.56 -25.89
N LEU A 188 19.61 16.74 -25.92
CA LEU A 188 19.89 15.78 -24.87
C LEU A 188 20.33 16.53 -23.60
N VAL A 189 19.73 16.17 -22.47
CA VAL A 189 20.02 16.77 -21.17
C VAL A 189 20.56 15.69 -20.25
N GLU A 190 21.74 15.92 -19.71
CA GLU A 190 22.39 15.06 -18.74
C GLU A 190 21.98 15.48 -17.35
N HIS A 191 21.61 14.52 -16.50
CA HIS A 191 21.18 14.79 -15.13
C HIS A 191 22.00 13.99 -14.13
N LEU A 192 22.28 14.62 -13.00
CA LEU A 192 22.82 13.99 -11.80
C LEU A 192 21.95 14.39 -10.60
N ALA A 193 21.76 13.50 -9.64
CA ALA A 193 21.11 13.84 -8.38
C ALA A 193 21.85 13.24 -7.20
N ALA A 194 21.89 13.97 -6.09
CA ALA A 194 22.45 13.48 -4.84
C ALA A 194 21.87 14.25 -3.65
N ALA A 195 21.85 13.60 -2.49
CA ALA A 195 21.61 14.28 -1.23
C ALA A 195 22.77 15.26 -0.95
N SER A 196 22.42 16.49 -0.58
CA SER A 196 23.32 17.58 -0.24
C SER A 196 23.61 17.63 1.27
N PRO A 197 24.71 18.29 1.69
CA PRO A 197 25.07 18.38 3.12
C PRO A 197 24.02 19.04 4.02
N ASP A 198 23.08 19.79 3.46
CA ASP A 198 21.96 20.42 4.17
C ASP A 198 20.74 19.50 4.32
N GLY A 199 20.85 18.22 3.95
CA GLY A 199 19.78 17.23 4.08
C GLY A 199 18.71 17.31 2.99
N THR A 200 18.98 18.01 1.89
CA THR A 200 18.06 18.15 0.74
C THR A 200 18.55 17.38 -0.48
N LEU A 201 17.63 17.00 -1.38
CA LEU A 201 17.97 16.45 -2.69
C LEU A 201 18.26 17.60 -3.66
N SER A 202 19.44 17.58 -4.27
CA SER A 202 19.77 18.48 -5.38
C SER A 202 19.81 17.71 -6.70
N VAL A 203 19.26 18.31 -7.75
CA VAL A 203 19.41 17.85 -9.14
C VAL A 203 20.31 18.82 -9.88
N PHE A 204 21.31 18.27 -10.54
CA PHE A 204 22.26 18.96 -11.39
C PHE A 204 21.96 18.55 -12.82
N TRP A 205 21.99 19.49 -13.74
CA TRP A 205 21.72 19.18 -15.15
C TRP A 205 22.66 19.94 -16.06
N TRP A 206 23.02 19.31 -17.16
CA TRP A 206 23.81 19.90 -18.23
C TRP A 206 23.03 19.81 -19.54
N SER A 207 23.05 20.91 -20.28
CA SER A 207 22.65 20.90 -21.69
C SER A 207 23.60 21.77 -22.50
N PRO A 208 23.66 21.57 -23.83
CA PRO A 208 24.48 22.41 -24.71
C PRO A 208 24.19 23.92 -24.60
N ALA A 209 22.98 24.30 -24.15
CA ALA A 209 22.56 25.68 -24.06
C ALA A 209 22.90 26.38 -22.73
N HIS A 210 23.12 25.65 -21.63
CA HIS A 210 23.19 26.25 -20.28
C HIS A 210 24.41 25.82 -19.45
N ASP A 211 25.22 24.87 -19.92
CA ASP A 211 26.26 24.21 -19.11
C ASP A 211 25.66 23.61 -17.80
N TRP A 212 26.49 23.19 -16.85
CA TRP A 212 26.03 22.62 -15.58
C TRP A 212 25.29 23.64 -14.73
N GLN A 213 24.06 23.30 -14.36
CA GLN A 213 23.19 24.02 -13.44
C GLN A 213 22.80 23.11 -12.27
N ALA A 214 22.29 23.67 -11.18
CA ALA A 214 21.77 22.91 -10.05
C ALA A 214 20.49 23.54 -9.48
N LEU A 215 19.62 22.69 -8.94
CA LEU A 215 18.40 23.09 -8.24
C LEU A 215 18.17 22.23 -7.00
N ASN A 216 17.64 22.83 -5.94
CA ASN A 216 17.22 22.12 -4.73
C ASN A 216 15.79 21.58 -4.92
N VAL A 217 15.67 20.29 -5.21
CA VAL A 217 14.38 19.64 -5.45
C VAL A 217 13.56 19.56 -4.18
N SER A 218 14.18 19.22 -3.03
CA SER A 218 13.44 19.16 -1.77
C SER A 218 12.90 20.53 -1.34
N GLY A 219 13.60 21.62 -1.69
CA GLY A 219 13.11 22.98 -1.47
C GLY A 219 11.89 23.36 -2.32
N ILE A 220 11.67 22.66 -3.45
CA ILE A 220 10.52 22.87 -4.35
C ILE A 220 9.35 21.98 -3.95
N ALA A 221 9.61 20.69 -3.77
CA ALA A 221 8.59 19.66 -3.60
C ALA A 221 8.33 19.26 -2.14
N GLY A 222 9.28 19.50 -1.23
CA GLY A 222 9.30 18.98 0.13
C GLY A 222 10.18 17.71 0.29
N GLY A 223 10.03 17.02 1.41
CA GLY A 223 10.81 15.83 1.75
C GLY A 223 12.25 16.12 2.19
N SER A 224 13.05 15.07 2.38
CA SER A 224 14.47 15.18 2.77
C SER A 224 15.31 14.11 2.09
N ALA A 225 16.64 14.26 2.15
CA ALA A 225 17.57 13.33 1.54
C ALA A 225 18.81 13.14 2.43
N ALA A 226 19.11 11.90 2.78
CA ALA A 226 20.16 11.46 3.70
C ALA A 226 20.68 10.05 3.33
N GLY A 227 20.93 9.83 2.04
CA GLY A 227 21.43 8.56 1.50
C GLY A 227 21.78 8.68 0.02
N ARG A 228 22.25 7.58 -0.56
CA ARG A 228 22.44 7.49 -2.03
C ARG A 228 21.11 7.68 -2.74
N ALA A 229 21.14 8.34 -3.89
CA ALA A 229 19.97 8.50 -4.75
C ALA A 229 19.98 7.42 -5.86
N VAL A 230 18.81 7.11 -6.41
CA VAL A 230 18.65 6.26 -7.60
C VAL A 230 17.63 6.89 -8.53
N SER A 231 17.87 6.86 -9.83
CA SER A 231 17.02 7.51 -10.85
C SER A 231 16.55 6.56 -11.94
N TRP A 232 15.38 6.84 -12.49
CA TRP A 232 14.83 6.15 -13.66
C TRP A 232 13.91 7.06 -14.46
N LEU A 233 13.54 6.60 -15.67
CA LEU A 233 12.62 7.30 -16.56
C LEU A 233 11.47 6.39 -16.94
N THR A 234 10.23 6.84 -16.74
CA THR A 234 9.04 6.14 -17.23
C THR A 234 8.42 6.99 -18.32
N ALA A 235 8.56 6.56 -19.57
CA ALA A 235 8.28 7.40 -20.73
C ALA A 235 9.04 8.74 -20.65
N THR A 236 8.36 9.84 -20.36
CA THR A 236 8.94 11.20 -20.23
C THR A 236 8.97 11.69 -18.78
N VAL A 237 8.57 10.87 -17.81
CA VAL A 237 8.55 11.22 -16.39
C VAL A 237 9.90 10.86 -15.80
N GLU A 238 10.55 11.85 -15.18
CA GLU A 238 11.84 11.68 -14.52
C GLU A 238 11.63 11.37 -13.05
N HIS A 239 12.34 10.38 -12.51
CA HIS A 239 12.19 9.95 -11.12
C HIS A 239 13.54 9.90 -10.40
N VAL A 240 13.52 10.24 -9.11
CA VAL A 240 14.64 10.06 -8.18
C VAL A 240 14.13 9.55 -6.84
N ALA A 241 14.57 8.37 -6.41
CA ALA A 241 14.32 7.83 -5.08
C ALA A 241 15.52 8.07 -4.17
N VAL A 242 15.26 8.42 -2.91
CA VAL A 242 16.28 8.65 -1.90
C VAL A 242 15.76 8.38 -0.48
N ARG A 243 16.64 7.90 0.39
CA ARG A 243 16.37 7.78 1.82
C ARG A 243 16.36 9.15 2.50
N GLY A 244 15.37 9.44 3.34
CA GLY A 244 15.32 10.58 4.26
C GLY A 244 16.04 10.31 5.58
N SER A 245 16.22 11.35 6.41
CA SER A 245 17.03 11.27 7.65
C SER A 245 16.49 10.31 8.72
N GLN A 246 15.21 9.94 8.65
CA GLN A 246 14.55 9.00 9.57
C GLN A 246 14.31 7.62 8.93
N GLY A 247 14.99 7.30 7.83
CA GLY A 247 14.78 6.04 7.09
C GLY A 247 13.54 6.05 6.20
N GLN A 248 12.94 7.22 5.94
CA GLN A 248 11.83 7.35 5.00
C GLN A 248 12.31 7.11 3.56
N LEU A 249 11.50 6.50 2.71
CA LEU A 249 11.72 6.45 1.28
C LEU A 249 10.95 7.59 0.61
N PHE A 250 11.67 8.57 0.06
CA PHE A 250 11.08 9.62 -0.77
C PHE A 250 11.29 9.30 -2.24
N THR A 251 10.22 9.33 -3.03
CA THR A 251 10.30 9.32 -4.49
C THR A 251 9.90 10.67 -5.02
N TYR A 252 10.83 11.32 -5.71
CA TYR A 252 10.63 12.56 -6.43
C TYR A 252 10.31 12.25 -7.88
N TRP A 253 9.36 12.97 -8.47
CA TRP A 253 9.11 12.88 -9.91
C TRP A 253 8.93 14.25 -10.55
N TRP A 254 9.32 14.37 -11.81
CA TRP A 254 9.19 15.58 -12.60
C TRP A 254 8.41 15.32 -13.89
N THR A 255 7.48 16.23 -14.17
CA THR A 255 6.87 16.37 -15.50
C THR A 255 6.87 17.85 -15.91
N PRO A 256 6.80 18.16 -17.22
CA PRO A 256 6.63 19.53 -17.67
C PRO A 256 5.38 20.23 -17.10
N ALA A 257 4.32 19.48 -16.79
CA ALA A 257 3.06 20.02 -16.31
C ALA A 257 3.04 20.29 -14.79
N SER A 258 3.71 19.44 -13.99
CA SER A 258 3.61 19.47 -12.53
C SER A 258 4.83 20.06 -11.83
N ASN A 259 5.94 20.25 -12.55
CA ASN A 259 7.29 20.41 -11.99
C ASN A 259 7.63 19.24 -11.04
N TRP A 260 8.69 19.37 -10.25
CA TRP A 260 9.08 18.40 -9.23
C TRP A 260 7.99 18.25 -8.16
N ARG A 261 7.65 17.00 -7.87
CA ARG A 261 6.75 16.56 -6.80
C ARG A 261 7.44 15.45 -6.00
N VAL A 262 6.92 15.17 -4.82
CA VAL A 262 7.46 14.14 -3.93
C VAL A 262 6.34 13.36 -3.26
N VAL A 263 6.59 12.08 -3.02
CA VAL A 263 5.75 11.20 -2.20
C VAL A 263 6.62 10.57 -1.13
N ASP A 264 6.10 10.54 0.11
CA ASP A 264 6.66 9.73 1.19
C ASP A 264 6.11 8.31 1.06
N VAL A 265 6.89 7.44 0.42
CA VAL A 265 6.52 6.03 0.21
C VAL A 265 6.42 5.29 1.54
N THR A 266 7.20 5.69 2.55
CA THR A 266 7.14 5.11 3.90
C THR A 266 5.83 5.48 4.60
N ALA A 267 5.28 6.67 4.39
CA ALA A 267 3.96 7.02 4.94
C ALA A 267 2.85 6.09 4.41
N ILE A 268 2.93 5.70 3.15
CA ILE A 268 2.00 4.77 2.48
C ILE A 268 2.25 3.33 2.96
N THR A 269 3.48 2.85 2.83
CA THR A 269 3.84 1.43 2.96
C THR A 269 4.28 1.00 4.37
N GLY A 270 4.72 1.95 5.20
CA GLY A 270 5.18 1.71 6.57
C GLY A 270 6.60 1.19 6.68
N ALA A 271 7.19 0.83 5.55
CA ALA A 271 8.54 0.29 5.51
C ALA A 271 9.56 1.43 5.52
N THR A 272 10.47 1.38 6.49
CA THR A 272 11.64 2.25 6.56
C THR A 272 12.83 1.56 5.90
N ILE A 273 13.65 2.34 5.22
CA ILE A 273 14.82 1.87 4.48
C ILE A 273 16.12 2.42 5.06
N GLU A 274 17.18 1.64 4.95
CA GLU A 274 18.55 2.07 5.17
C GLU A 274 19.24 2.45 3.86
N ASP A 275 18.93 1.73 2.78
CA ASP A 275 19.46 2.03 1.44
C ASP A 275 18.43 1.69 0.35
N VAL A 276 18.44 2.47 -0.73
CA VAL A 276 17.63 2.27 -1.93
C VAL A 276 18.49 1.80 -3.10
N SER A 277 18.03 0.92 -3.98
CA SER A 277 18.81 0.35 -5.09
C SER A 277 18.21 0.57 -6.47
N ASP A 278 18.76 -0.12 -7.47
CA ASP A 278 18.34 -0.11 -8.87
C ASP A 278 16.84 -0.28 -9.06
N VAL A 279 16.36 0.26 -10.18
CA VAL A 279 14.97 0.19 -10.62
C VAL A 279 14.87 -0.56 -11.93
N TYR A 280 13.83 -1.37 -12.06
CA TYR A 280 13.42 -1.93 -13.35
C TYR A 280 11.93 -1.68 -13.58
N GLN A 281 11.54 -1.76 -14.85
CA GLN A 281 10.15 -1.59 -15.28
C GLN A 281 9.64 -2.87 -15.92
N LEU A 282 8.38 -3.17 -15.64
CA LEU A 282 7.66 -4.27 -16.25
C LEU A 282 6.39 -3.74 -16.91
N LYS A 283 6.12 -4.21 -18.12
CA LYS A 283 4.82 -4.00 -18.73
C LYS A 283 3.88 -5.09 -18.25
N GLU A 284 2.92 -4.72 -17.42
CA GLU A 284 1.82 -5.58 -17.01
C GLU A 284 0.59 -5.27 -17.86
N THR A 285 -0.42 -6.15 -17.80
CA THR A 285 -1.54 -6.23 -18.76
C THR A 285 -2.13 -4.87 -19.15
N ASN A 286 -2.24 -3.93 -18.19
CA ASN A 286 -2.88 -2.63 -18.37
C ASN A 286 -2.02 -1.42 -17.96
N ALA A 287 -0.80 -1.60 -17.45
CA ALA A 287 0.04 -0.51 -16.98
C ALA A 287 1.53 -0.91 -16.88
N ASN A 288 2.41 0.09 -16.87
CA ASN A 288 3.79 -0.14 -16.44
C ASN A 288 3.83 -0.19 -14.91
N ALA A 289 4.50 -1.22 -14.38
CA ALA A 289 4.91 -1.27 -12.99
C ALA A 289 6.37 -0.79 -12.89
N GLU A 290 6.63 0.05 -11.89
CA GLU A 290 7.96 0.52 -11.54
C GLU A 290 8.39 -0.20 -10.26
N ILE A 291 9.50 -0.93 -10.30
CA ILE A 291 9.93 -1.78 -9.18
C ILE A 291 11.29 -1.31 -8.68
N LEU A 292 11.39 -1.15 -7.37
CA LEU A 292 12.53 -0.63 -6.66
C LEU A 292 12.99 -1.63 -5.58
N GLY A 293 14.26 -2.00 -5.61
CA GLY A 293 14.88 -2.76 -4.52
C GLY A 293 15.35 -1.84 -3.38
N ALA A 294 15.33 -2.34 -2.16
CA ALA A 294 15.86 -1.62 -1.01
C ALA A 294 16.32 -2.57 0.11
N ARG A 295 17.15 -2.05 1.00
CA ARG A 295 17.47 -2.64 2.29
C ARG A 295 16.70 -1.90 3.38
N GLY A 296 15.95 -2.63 4.20
CA GLY A 296 15.27 -2.11 5.38
C GLY A 296 16.24 -1.76 6.51
N THR A 297 15.79 -0.95 7.46
CA THR A 297 16.57 -0.57 8.66
C THR A 297 16.83 -1.74 9.62
N ASP A 298 16.13 -2.85 9.42
CA ASP A 298 16.22 -4.11 10.15
C ASP A 298 16.92 -5.22 9.32
N ASP A 299 17.73 -4.84 8.33
CA ASP A 299 18.41 -5.75 7.38
C ASP A 299 17.43 -6.64 6.58
N THR A 300 16.21 -6.17 6.35
CA THR A 300 15.26 -6.82 5.43
C THR A 300 15.55 -6.47 3.97
N LEU A 301 15.36 -7.44 3.06
CA LEU A 301 15.34 -7.22 1.62
C LEU A 301 13.92 -6.83 1.23
N LEU A 302 13.77 -5.59 0.76
CA LEU A 302 12.46 -5.02 0.42
C LEU A 302 12.33 -4.85 -1.09
N ARG A 303 11.16 -5.17 -1.60
CA ARG A 303 10.71 -4.84 -2.96
C ARG A 303 9.56 -3.86 -2.86
N PHE A 304 9.73 -2.67 -3.42
CA PHE A 304 8.68 -1.68 -3.59
C PHE A 304 8.20 -1.70 -5.04
N TRP A 305 6.91 -1.48 -5.27
CA TRP A 305 6.42 -1.23 -6.62
C TRP A 305 5.33 -0.18 -6.64
N TRP A 306 5.32 0.60 -7.72
CA TRP A 306 4.27 1.57 -8.00
C TRP A 306 3.49 1.17 -9.24
N ARG A 307 2.18 1.38 -9.18
CA ARG A 307 1.27 1.29 -10.32
C ARG A 307 0.29 2.47 -10.33
N PRO A 308 -0.11 2.94 -11.52
CA PRO A 308 -1.10 4.02 -11.64
C PRO A 308 -2.43 3.74 -10.93
N ASP A 309 -2.85 2.47 -10.84
CA ASP A 309 -4.13 2.06 -10.25
C ASP A 309 -4.09 1.77 -8.73
N ARG A 310 -2.91 1.81 -8.09
CA ARG A 310 -2.73 1.25 -6.74
C ARG A 310 -1.82 2.03 -5.79
N ASP A 311 -1.13 3.04 -6.28
CA ASP A 311 -0.05 3.72 -5.57
C ASP A 311 1.05 2.73 -5.12
N TRP A 312 1.99 3.19 -4.28
CA TRP A 312 3.12 2.39 -3.81
C TRP A 312 2.71 1.23 -2.90
N GLN A 313 3.28 0.06 -3.19
CA GLN A 313 3.19 -1.16 -2.42
C GLN A 313 4.57 -1.61 -1.98
N VAL A 314 4.63 -2.49 -0.98
CA VAL A 314 5.88 -3.09 -0.49
C VAL A 314 5.71 -4.57 -0.20
N GLN A 315 6.79 -5.33 -0.39
CA GLN A 315 6.90 -6.71 0.03
C GLN A 315 8.24 -6.95 0.71
N ASP A 316 8.16 -7.62 1.86
CA ASP A 316 9.31 -8.18 2.58
C ASP A 316 9.75 -9.50 1.92
N LEU A 317 10.76 -9.41 1.06
CA LEU A 317 11.35 -10.58 0.40
C LEU A 317 12.16 -11.42 1.39
N SER A 318 12.65 -10.86 2.50
CA SER A 318 13.31 -11.63 3.56
C SER A 318 12.35 -12.60 4.23
N ALA A 319 11.12 -12.17 4.53
CA ALA A 319 10.09 -13.05 5.06
C ALA A 319 9.67 -14.17 4.10
N ALA A 320 9.68 -13.89 2.79
CA ALA A 320 9.31 -14.85 1.76
C ALA A 320 10.44 -15.86 1.44
N SER A 321 11.69 -15.41 1.43
CA SER A 321 12.86 -16.22 1.01
C SER A 321 13.70 -16.77 2.17
N GLY A 322 13.65 -16.13 3.34
CA GLY A 322 14.56 -16.38 4.46
C GLY A 322 15.92 -15.67 4.34
N VAL A 323 16.11 -14.78 3.37
CA VAL A 323 17.38 -14.08 3.10
C VAL A 323 17.35 -12.66 3.68
N ALA A 324 18.26 -12.34 4.60
CA ALA A 324 18.48 -10.98 5.08
C ALA A 324 19.46 -10.20 4.17
N ALA A 325 19.32 -8.88 4.11
CA ALA A 325 20.16 -7.97 3.33
C ALA A 325 21.00 -7.08 4.26
N HIS A 326 22.32 -7.20 4.21
CA HIS A 326 23.27 -6.32 4.91
C HIS A 326 23.84 -5.22 4.01
N ALA A 327 23.95 -5.48 2.72
CA ALA A 327 24.31 -4.48 1.73
C ALA A 327 23.10 -4.11 0.87
N ALA A 328 23.09 -2.89 0.36
CA ALA A 328 22.05 -2.46 -0.56
C ALA A 328 22.00 -3.41 -1.78
N PRO A 329 20.81 -3.87 -2.19
CA PRO A 329 20.70 -4.87 -3.25
C PRO A 329 21.04 -4.29 -4.64
N THR A 330 21.10 -5.16 -5.65
CA THR A 330 20.98 -4.84 -7.07
C THR A 330 19.90 -5.73 -7.69
N THR A 331 19.27 -5.26 -8.77
CA THR A 331 18.12 -5.93 -9.38
C THR A 331 18.20 -5.98 -10.89
N TRP A 332 17.76 -7.08 -11.50
CA TRP A 332 17.68 -7.21 -12.95
C TRP A 332 16.56 -8.16 -13.38
N LEU A 333 16.29 -8.16 -14.68
CA LEU A 333 15.28 -9.02 -15.30
C LEU A 333 15.95 -10.05 -16.22
N THR A 334 15.45 -11.28 -16.20
CA THR A 334 15.86 -12.31 -17.17
C THR A 334 14.64 -12.85 -17.91
N PRO A 335 14.60 -12.75 -19.26
CA PRO A 335 13.56 -13.40 -20.05
C PRO A 335 13.59 -14.93 -19.87
N ASN A 336 12.44 -15.54 -19.61
CA ASN A 336 12.30 -16.98 -19.47
C ASN A 336 11.02 -17.46 -20.19
N GLY A 337 11.15 -17.70 -21.51
CA GLY A 337 10.01 -18.01 -22.36
C GLY A 337 9.00 -16.85 -22.38
N PRO A 338 7.70 -17.09 -22.09
CA PRO A 338 6.70 -16.01 -21.98
C PRO A 338 6.78 -15.25 -20.65
N ALA A 339 7.52 -15.76 -19.65
CA ALA A 339 7.66 -15.13 -18.35
C ALA A 339 8.94 -14.27 -18.29
N THR A 340 8.97 -13.37 -17.33
CA THR A 340 10.18 -12.63 -16.95
C THR A 340 10.49 -12.96 -15.50
N ILE A 341 11.74 -13.29 -15.20
CA ILE A 341 12.21 -13.56 -13.85
C ILE A 341 12.80 -12.27 -13.27
N GLU A 342 12.30 -11.89 -12.10
CA GLU A 342 12.74 -10.74 -11.31
C GLU A 342 13.84 -11.22 -10.34
N HIS A 343 15.03 -10.61 -10.39
CA HIS A 343 16.17 -10.98 -9.54
C HIS A 343 16.56 -9.84 -8.58
N PHE A 344 16.98 -10.23 -7.38
CA PHE A 344 17.48 -9.36 -6.32
C PHE A 344 18.74 -9.99 -5.73
N ALA A 345 19.91 -9.41 -5.95
CA ALA A 345 21.15 -9.85 -5.31
C ALA A 345 21.51 -8.94 -4.14
N THR A 346 21.89 -9.52 -3.01
CA THR A 346 22.39 -8.79 -1.84
C THR A 346 23.50 -9.57 -1.14
N VAL A 347 24.21 -8.91 -0.24
CA VAL A 347 25.15 -9.53 0.68
C VAL A 347 24.47 -9.69 2.03
N THR A 348 24.47 -10.90 2.57
CA THR A 348 23.90 -11.20 3.89
C THR A 348 24.81 -10.73 5.02
N PRO A 349 24.32 -10.63 6.28
CA PRO A 349 25.16 -10.34 7.45
C PRO A 349 26.33 -11.32 7.65
N ARG A 350 26.26 -12.52 7.04
CA ARG A 350 27.32 -13.54 7.07
C ARG A 350 28.33 -13.40 5.91
N ARG A 351 28.29 -12.29 5.16
CA ARG A 351 29.18 -12.01 4.01
C ARG A 351 29.00 -12.98 2.83
N SER A 352 27.84 -13.61 2.73
CA SER A 352 27.45 -14.41 1.56
C SER A 352 26.70 -13.55 0.55
N LEU A 353 27.10 -13.61 -0.72
CA LEU A 353 26.34 -13.10 -1.86
C LEU A 353 25.19 -14.07 -2.17
N VAL A 354 23.96 -13.57 -2.10
CA VAL A 354 22.74 -14.37 -2.32
C VAL A 354 21.88 -13.69 -3.37
N VAL A 355 21.34 -14.48 -4.28
CA VAL A 355 20.37 -14.03 -5.30
C VAL A 355 19.00 -14.58 -4.93
N VAL A 356 18.04 -13.70 -4.68
CA VAL A 356 16.61 -14.00 -4.53
C VAL A 356 15.91 -13.75 -5.85
N TYR A 357 15.03 -14.65 -6.29
CA TYR A 357 14.33 -14.48 -7.56
C TYR A 357 12.92 -15.10 -7.55
N ASP A 358 12.00 -14.48 -8.29
CA ASP A 358 10.65 -14.99 -8.56
C ASP A 358 10.16 -14.62 -9.97
N ASP A 359 9.00 -15.13 -10.40
CA ASP A 359 8.35 -14.77 -11.67
C ASP A 359 7.39 -13.57 -11.53
N GLY A 360 7.53 -12.78 -10.45
CA GLY A 360 6.64 -11.69 -10.07
C GLY A 360 5.29 -12.11 -9.51
N GLU A 361 5.00 -13.42 -9.38
CA GLU A 361 3.70 -13.89 -8.91
C GLU A 361 3.38 -13.42 -7.50
N SER A 362 4.37 -13.44 -6.59
CA SER A 362 4.10 -13.04 -5.20
C SER A 362 3.65 -11.58 -5.09
N ARG A 363 4.17 -10.70 -5.94
CA ARG A 363 3.71 -9.32 -6.11
C ARG A 363 2.29 -9.26 -6.68
N ARG A 364 2.01 -10.00 -7.76
CA ARG A 364 0.67 -10.06 -8.37
C ARG A 364 -0.40 -10.63 -7.43
N LEU A 365 -0.05 -11.57 -6.57
CA LEU A 365 -0.94 -12.10 -5.52
C LEU A 365 -1.20 -11.06 -4.42
N THR A 366 -0.17 -10.29 -4.04
CA THR A 366 -0.31 -9.18 -3.08
C THR A 366 -1.25 -8.11 -3.62
N ASP A 367 -1.04 -7.74 -4.89
CA ASP A 367 -1.92 -6.90 -5.67
C ASP A 367 -3.35 -7.46 -5.65
N ALA A 368 -3.56 -8.70 -6.11
CA ALA A 368 -4.88 -9.30 -6.23
C ALA A 368 -5.66 -9.35 -4.91
N ALA A 369 -5.00 -9.62 -3.78
CA ALA A 369 -5.63 -9.59 -2.46
C ALA A 369 -6.17 -8.19 -2.11
N GLY A 370 -5.45 -7.14 -2.50
CA GLY A 370 -5.83 -5.74 -2.28
C GLY A 370 -6.88 -5.21 -3.26
N GLU A 371 -7.29 -5.96 -4.29
CA GLU A 371 -8.19 -5.44 -5.31
C GLU A 371 -9.62 -5.23 -4.80
N PRO A 372 -10.19 -4.01 -4.93
CA PRO A 372 -11.58 -3.77 -4.57
C PRO A 372 -12.52 -4.70 -5.33
N ILE A 373 -13.54 -5.21 -4.63
CA ILE A 373 -14.66 -5.93 -5.26
C ILE A 373 -15.80 -4.95 -5.48
N ALA A 374 -16.46 -4.98 -6.64
CA ALA A 374 -17.59 -4.10 -6.90
C ALA A 374 -18.70 -4.30 -5.84
N PRO A 375 -19.28 -3.22 -5.30
CA PRO A 375 -19.13 -1.83 -5.73
C PRO A 375 -18.02 -1.03 -4.99
N LEU A 376 -17.21 -1.66 -4.14
CA LEU A 376 -16.13 -0.99 -3.41
C LEU A 376 -15.09 -0.39 -4.35
N GLU A 377 -14.53 0.73 -3.93
CA GLU A 377 -13.43 1.43 -4.59
C GLU A 377 -12.38 1.80 -3.52
N ARG A 378 -11.14 2.03 -3.95
CA ARG A 378 -10.12 2.58 -3.04
C ARG A 378 -10.55 3.98 -2.62
N LEU A 379 -10.35 4.31 -1.34
CA LEU A 379 -10.79 5.58 -0.79
C LEU A 379 -9.59 6.35 -0.26
N THR A 380 -9.19 7.41 -0.95
CA THR A 380 -8.02 8.23 -0.60
C THR A 380 -8.34 9.72 -0.71
N GLY A 381 -7.57 10.56 -0.02
CA GLY A 381 -7.73 12.00 -0.07
C GLY A 381 -8.80 12.51 0.88
N ARG A 382 -9.62 13.45 0.40
CA ARG A 382 -10.54 14.25 1.22
C ARG A 382 -11.92 14.24 0.59
N ALA A 383 -12.92 13.76 1.32
CA ALA A 383 -14.32 13.81 0.91
C ALA A 383 -15.02 14.98 1.59
N PRO A 384 -15.48 16.00 0.84
CA PRO A 384 -16.26 17.09 1.42
C PRO A 384 -17.65 16.58 1.84
N ILE A 385 -18.08 16.95 3.04
CA ILE A 385 -19.38 16.58 3.60
C ILE A 385 -20.11 17.86 4.01
N VAL A 386 -21.38 17.98 3.62
CA VAL A 386 -22.31 18.98 4.14
C VAL A 386 -23.27 18.32 5.12
N ALA A 387 -23.29 18.82 6.36
CA ALA A 387 -24.22 18.38 7.39
C ALA A 387 -25.41 19.33 7.48
N LEU A 388 -26.61 18.83 7.21
CA LEU A 388 -27.88 19.54 7.26
C LEU A 388 -28.59 19.18 8.56
N LEU A 389 -28.62 20.11 9.50
CA LEU A 389 -29.28 19.94 10.79
C LEU A 389 -30.77 20.26 10.60
N TRP A 390 -31.65 19.27 10.74
CA TRP A 390 -33.10 19.43 10.53
C TRP A 390 -33.87 19.00 11.79
N ASP A 391 -34.74 19.88 12.30
CA ASP A 391 -35.42 19.69 13.60
C ASP A 391 -36.95 19.69 13.45
N PRO A 392 -37.62 18.56 13.72
CA PRO A 392 -39.08 18.47 13.79
C PRO A 392 -39.67 19.01 15.12
N HIS A 393 -38.84 19.49 16.05
CA HIS A 393 -39.23 19.96 17.39
C HIS A 393 -39.97 18.90 18.22
N ARG A 394 -39.53 17.63 18.12
CA ARG A 394 -40.07 16.54 18.96
C ARG A 394 -39.74 16.82 20.43
N PRO A 395 -40.74 16.99 21.33
CA PRO A 395 -40.47 17.36 22.73
C PRO A 395 -39.62 16.34 23.50
N SER A 396 -39.70 15.06 23.13
CA SER A 396 -38.90 13.98 23.73
C SER A 396 -37.45 13.95 23.25
N ASP A 397 -37.15 14.59 22.12
CA ASP A 397 -35.91 14.43 21.38
C ASP A 397 -35.33 15.79 21.00
N PRO A 398 -34.94 16.61 22.00
CA PRO A 398 -34.50 17.98 21.77
C PRO A 398 -33.19 18.03 20.97
N ALA A 399 -33.08 19.02 20.09
CA ALA A 399 -31.85 19.25 19.34
C ALA A 399 -30.66 19.62 20.24
N PRO A 400 -29.49 18.95 20.07
CA PRO A 400 -28.25 19.44 20.66
C PRO A 400 -27.80 20.74 19.99
N SER A 401 -26.81 21.42 20.56
CA SER A 401 -26.24 22.60 19.92
C SER A 401 -25.58 22.23 18.58
N SER A 402 -25.70 23.10 17.57
CA SER A 402 -25.04 22.90 16.28
C SER A 402 -23.52 22.73 16.43
N ALA A 403 -22.91 23.43 17.39
CA ALA A 403 -21.50 23.28 17.71
C ALA A 403 -21.14 21.87 18.25
N ALA A 404 -22.01 21.24 19.04
CA ALA A 404 -21.78 19.88 19.52
C ALA A 404 -21.86 18.85 18.39
N VAL A 405 -22.75 19.08 17.41
CA VAL A 405 -22.84 18.24 16.20
C VAL A 405 -21.61 18.46 15.30
N ASP A 406 -21.24 19.72 15.03
CA ASP A 406 -20.05 20.09 14.24
C ASP A 406 -18.78 19.46 14.82
N ASP A 407 -18.56 19.59 16.14
CA ASP A 407 -17.42 18.99 16.82
C ASP A 407 -17.42 17.45 16.76
N LYS A 408 -18.59 16.82 16.90
CA LYS A 408 -18.71 15.35 16.81
C LYS A 408 -18.43 14.82 15.39
N ILE A 409 -18.71 15.59 14.34
CA ILE A 409 -18.47 15.16 12.95
C ILE A 409 -17.06 15.57 12.50
N PHE A 410 -16.68 16.83 12.68
CA PHE A 410 -15.50 17.45 12.08
C PHE A 410 -14.40 17.84 13.07
N GLY A 411 -14.58 17.62 14.36
CA GLY A 411 -13.61 17.96 15.41
C GLY A 411 -12.24 17.30 15.21
N ALA A 412 -11.25 17.74 15.97
CA ALA A 412 -9.87 17.25 15.84
C ALA A 412 -9.65 15.85 16.45
N THR A 413 -10.47 15.47 17.45
CA THR A 413 -10.35 14.22 18.22
C THR A 413 -11.75 13.73 18.60
N ASN A 414 -11.96 12.42 18.73
CA ASN A 414 -13.26 11.84 19.12
C ASN A 414 -14.42 12.34 18.21
N SER A 415 -14.10 12.43 16.92
CA SER A 415 -14.97 12.90 15.84
C SER A 415 -14.95 11.93 14.67
N VAL A 416 -15.95 11.98 13.80
CA VAL A 416 -15.99 11.11 12.60
C VAL A 416 -14.79 11.37 11.68
N ARG A 417 -14.35 12.62 11.59
CA ARG A 417 -13.12 13.01 10.89
C ARG A 417 -11.88 12.31 11.47
N ASP A 418 -11.71 12.38 12.79
CA ASP A 418 -10.61 11.72 13.50
C ASP A 418 -10.66 10.19 13.35
N TYR A 419 -11.88 9.61 13.39
CA TYR A 419 -12.11 8.20 13.12
C TYR A 419 -11.55 7.77 11.76
N TYR A 420 -11.92 8.43 10.65
CA TYR A 420 -11.41 8.07 9.33
C TYR A 420 -9.91 8.29 9.17
N LEU A 421 -9.35 9.34 9.81
CA LEU A 421 -7.91 9.55 9.85
C LEU A 421 -7.18 8.38 10.53
N GLN A 422 -7.71 7.89 11.67
CA GLN A 422 -7.14 6.73 12.35
C GLN A 422 -7.33 5.44 11.53
N GLN A 423 -8.53 5.18 10.99
CA GLN A 423 -8.81 3.97 10.20
C GLN A 423 -7.89 3.83 8.99
N SER A 424 -7.62 4.94 8.30
CA SER A 424 -6.83 5.00 7.07
C SER A 424 -5.34 5.26 7.30
N GLY A 425 -4.95 5.58 8.54
CA GLY A 425 -3.64 6.14 8.87
C GLY A 425 -3.28 7.37 8.03
N GLY A 426 -4.26 8.26 7.86
CA GLY A 426 -4.13 9.53 7.14
C GLY A 426 -4.34 9.46 5.62
N ALA A 427 -4.57 8.28 5.04
CA ALA A 427 -4.82 8.15 3.61
C ALA A 427 -6.18 8.75 3.18
N PHE A 428 -7.16 8.81 4.09
CA PHE A 428 -8.48 9.36 3.85
C PHE A 428 -9.02 10.15 5.05
N THR A 429 -9.82 11.18 4.77
CA THR A 429 -10.62 11.89 5.77
C THR A 429 -11.85 12.51 5.13
N ILE A 430 -12.85 12.80 5.96
CA ILE A 430 -13.91 13.75 5.59
C ILE A 430 -13.46 15.19 5.85
N GLU A 431 -14.04 16.13 5.11
CA GLU A 431 -13.83 17.57 5.26
C GLU A 431 -15.15 18.31 5.39
N ARG A 432 -15.12 19.40 6.16
CA ARG A 432 -16.29 20.24 6.37
C ARG A 432 -16.54 21.11 5.14
N ALA A 433 -17.55 20.75 4.35
CA ALA A 433 -18.10 21.66 3.34
C ALA A 433 -19.08 22.66 3.99
N GLY A 434 -19.87 22.20 4.96
CA GLY A 434 -20.81 23.05 5.69
C GLY A 434 -21.49 22.33 6.85
N VAL A 435 -21.95 23.09 7.84
CA VAL A 435 -22.88 22.65 8.89
C VAL A 435 -23.97 23.71 8.96
N LEU A 436 -25.18 23.37 8.53
CA LEU A 436 -26.26 24.32 8.26
C LEU A 436 -27.51 23.94 9.05
N GLY A 437 -28.26 24.93 9.52
CA GLY A 437 -29.41 24.75 10.40
C GLY A 437 -29.07 24.96 11.89
N TRP A 438 -29.94 24.59 12.83
CA TRP A 438 -31.16 23.80 12.67
C TRP A 438 -32.21 24.44 11.76
N PHE A 439 -32.64 23.70 10.75
CA PHE A 439 -33.78 24.04 9.91
C PHE A 439 -35.05 23.51 10.56
N ASP A 440 -36.00 24.39 10.82
CA ASP A 440 -37.30 24.03 11.40
C ASP A 440 -38.12 23.27 10.36
N ALA A 441 -38.62 22.08 10.74
CA ALA A 441 -39.51 21.30 9.89
C ALA A 441 -40.78 22.08 9.52
N SER A 442 -41.22 21.94 8.27
CA SER A 442 -42.41 22.65 7.76
C SER A 442 -43.74 22.18 8.35
N ARG A 443 -43.77 20.99 8.97
CA ARG A 443 -44.97 20.34 9.52
C ARG A 443 -44.72 19.87 10.97
N PRO A 444 -45.77 19.71 11.78
CA PRO A 444 -45.66 19.20 13.16
C PRO A 444 -44.98 17.83 13.25
N PRO A 445 -44.33 17.50 14.38
CA PRO A 445 -43.55 16.28 14.53
C PRO A 445 -44.30 14.98 14.20
N GLU A 446 -45.61 14.92 14.48
CA GLU A 446 -46.44 13.73 14.27
C GLU A 446 -46.62 13.38 12.79
N TYR A 447 -46.53 14.36 11.91
CA TYR A 447 -46.66 14.15 10.46
C TYR A 447 -45.51 13.28 9.91
N TRP A 448 -44.27 13.53 10.35
CA TRP A 448 -43.08 12.94 9.76
C TRP A 448 -42.90 11.44 10.01
N TRP A 449 -43.58 10.91 11.04
CA TRP A 449 -43.67 9.48 11.35
C TRP A 449 -45.10 8.93 11.17
N GLY A 450 -45.96 9.69 10.49
CA GLY A 450 -47.31 9.28 10.12
C GLY A 450 -47.31 8.17 9.06
N PRO A 451 -48.47 7.54 8.83
CA PRO A 451 -48.61 6.55 7.77
C PRO A 451 -48.41 7.20 6.39
N PRO A 452 -47.98 6.43 5.37
CA PRO A 452 -47.90 6.94 4.00
C PRO A 452 -49.25 7.43 3.44
N ASP A 453 -49.24 8.54 2.71
CA ASP A 453 -50.39 9.05 1.93
C ASP A 453 -50.31 8.55 0.48
N THR A 454 -50.67 7.29 0.26
CA THR A 454 -50.50 6.62 -1.04
C THR A 454 -51.28 7.24 -2.20
N ASN A 455 -52.25 8.11 -1.92
CA ASN A 455 -53.09 8.75 -2.93
C ASN A 455 -52.86 10.26 -3.02
N ASP A 456 -51.84 10.80 -2.33
CA ASP A 456 -51.54 12.24 -2.28
C ASP A 456 -52.83 13.05 -2.00
N THR A 457 -53.53 12.68 -0.92
CA THR A 457 -54.87 13.19 -0.61
C THR A 457 -54.87 14.68 -0.27
N ASP A 458 -53.76 15.23 0.22
CA ASP A 458 -53.60 16.66 0.45
C ASP A 458 -53.02 17.42 -0.78
N GLY A 459 -52.63 16.70 -1.84
CA GLY A 459 -52.17 17.24 -3.11
C GLY A 459 -50.81 17.93 -3.04
N ASP A 460 -49.98 17.58 -2.04
CA ASP A 460 -48.67 18.18 -1.81
C ASP A 460 -47.53 17.50 -2.61
N GLY A 461 -47.85 16.39 -3.30
CA GLY A 461 -46.94 15.64 -4.17
C GLY A 461 -46.12 14.56 -3.46
N TRP A 462 -46.41 14.27 -2.19
CA TRP A 462 -45.67 13.32 -1.37
C TRP A 462 -46.51 12.15 -0.91
N VAL A 463 -45.90 10.96 -0.91
CA VAL A 463 -46.53 9.73 -0.42
C VAL A 463 -45.92 9.32 0.92
N ASN A 464 -44.63 9.52 1.09
CA ASN A 464 -43.89 9.15 2.27
C ASN A 464 -43.32 10.41 2.97
N PRO A 465 -43.80 10.74 4.19
CA PRO A 465 -43.29 11.87 4.96
C PRO A 465 -41.77 11.83 5.17
N HIS A 466 -41.17 10.64 5.27
CA HIS A 466 -39.72 10.52 5.38
C HIS A 466 -38.98 10.98 4.11
N VAL A 467 -39.55 10.75 2.93
CA VAL A 467 -38.93 11.17 1.68
C VAL A 467 -39.06 12.69 1.51
N GLN A 468 -40.22 13.25 1.91
CA GLN A 468 -40.46 14.70 1.89
C GLN A 468 -39.44 15.45 2.76
N LYS A 469 -39.22 15.04 4.01
CA LYS A 469 -38.28 15.74 4.90
C LYS A 469 -36.84 15.77 4.36
N TRP A 470 -36.42 14.74 3.63
CA TRP A 470 -35.07 14.72 3.06
C TRP A 470 -34.92 15.77 1.96
N ALA A 471 -35.91 15.85 1.07
CA ALA A 471 -35.95 16.87 0.03
C ALA A 471 -36.09 18.28 0.61
N GLU A 472 -36.89 18.43 1.66
CA GLU A 472 -37.07 19.68 2.38
C GLU A 472 -35.74 20.17 2.99
N ALA A 473 -35.04 19.33 3.76
CA ALA A 473 -33.77 19.72 4.39
C ALA A 473 -32.73 20.18 3.35
N ILE A 474 -32.61 19.46 2.23
CA ILE A 474 -31.70 19.81 1.13
C ILE A 474 -32.09 21.16 0.50
N ARG A 475 -33.38 21.39 0.22
CA ARG A 475 -33.88 22.64 -0.35
C ARG A 475 -33.75 23.84 0.59
N MET A 476 -33.93 23.64 1.90
CA MET A 476 -33.75 24.71 2.89
C MET A 476 -32.32 25.24 2.92
N ALA A 477 -31.34 24.40 2.62
CA ALA A 477 -29.94 24.77 2.54
C ALA A 477 -29.52 25.41 1.20
N ASP A 478 -30.28 25.23 0.12
CA ASP A 478 -29.99 25.75 -1.24
C ASP A 478 -29.70 27.27 -1.24
N GLY A 479 -30.48 28.05 -0.47
CA GLY A 479 -30.27 29.49 -0.34
C GLY A 479 -29.02 29.91 0.45
N GLN A 480 -28.34 28.97 1.12
CA GLN A 480 -27.20 29.22 2.02
C GLN A 480 -25.93 28.47 1.59
N PHE A 481 -26.04 27.51 0.67
CA PHE A 481 -24.95 26.63 0.27
C PHE A 481 -25.09 26.27 -1.20
N ASN A 482 -24.05 26.56 -1.98
CA ASN A 482 -24.02 26.30 -3.41
C ASN A 482 -23.57 24.85 -3.67
N TYR A 483 -24.53 23.94 -3.87
CA TYR A 483 -24.27 22.53 -4.17
C TYR A 483 -23.49 22.34 -5.47
N LYS A 484 -23.82 23.13 -6.49
CA LYS A 484 -23.17 23.06 -7.80
C LYS A 484 -21.67 23.38 -7.77
N ALA A 485 -21.19 24.09 -6.74
CA ALA A 485 -19.76 24.35 -6.58
C ALA A 485 -18.92 23.08 -6.36
N PHE A 486 -19.56 21.96 -5.99
CA PHE A 486 -18.90 20.69 -5.72
C PHE A 486 -19.02 19.66 -6.86
N ASP A 487 -19.85 19.93 -7.86
CA ASP A 487 -19.97 19.10 -9.08
C ASP A 487 -18.69 19.24 -9.91
N ARG A 488 -17.90 18.16 -9.96
CA ARG A 488 -16.60 18.08 -10.64
C ARG A 488 -16.75 17.56 -12.07
N ASP A 489 -17.87 16.92 -12.42
CA ASP A 489 -18.24 16.55 -13.78
C ASP A 489 -19.54 17.23 -14.23
N PRO A 490 -19.49 18.54 -14.55
CA PRO A 490 -20.69 19.33 -14.85
C PRO A 490 -21.41 18.91 -16.15
N LEU A 491 -20.94 17.87 -16.84
CA LEU A 491 -21.55 17.30 -18.03
C LEU A 491 -22.63 16.26 -17.71
N ASP A 492 -22.61 15.65 -16.52
CA ASP A 492 -23.60 14.64 -16.12
C ASP A 492 -24.80 15.26 -15.38
N GLY A 493 -24.63 16.47 -14.80
CA GLY A 493 -25.66 17.21 -14.08
C GLY A 493 -26.09 16.54 -12.76
N ALA A 494 -25.26 15.66 -12.21
CA ALA A 494 -25.54 14.87 -11.02
C ALA A 494 -24.43 15.06 -9.97
N LEU A 495 -24.81 15.47 -8.76
CA LEU A 495 -23.87 15.58 -7.65
C LEU A 495 -23.73 14.21 -6.97
N ARG A 496 -22.58 13.57 -7.17
CA ARG A 496 -22.32 12.22 -6.67
C ARG A 496 -21.75 12.23 -5.24
N PRO A 497 -21.94 11.16 -4.45
CA PRO A 497 -21.38 11.08 -3.10
C PRO A 497 -19.85 11.20 -3.01
N ASP A 498 -19.12 10.86 -4.08
CA ASP A 498 -17.66 11.03 -4.17
C ASP A 498 -17.23 12.50 -4.42
N GLU A 499 -18.17 13.36 -4.80
CA GLU A 499 -17.97 14.79 -5.01
C GLU A 499 -18.40 15.63 -3.81
N LEU A 500 -19.56 15.33 -3.23
CA LEU A 500 -20.07 15.89 -1.97
C LEU A 500 -20.99 14.89 -1.27
N GLY A 501 -20.64 14.50 -0.04
CA GLY A 501 -21.53 13.74 0.81
C GLY A 501 -22.58 14.65 1.47
N VAL A 502 -23.86 14.33 1.29
CA VAL A 502 -24.98 15.00 1.98
C VAL A 502 -25.38 14.18 3.19
N LEU A 503 -25.22 14.76 4.38
CA LEU A 503 -25.59 14.15 5.66
C LEU A 503 -26.75 14.94 6.29
N ILE A 504 -27.90 14.33 6.47
CA ILE A 504 -29.04 14.91 7.18
C ILE A 504 -28.99 14.43 8.64
N VAL A 505 -28.89 15.38 9.56
CA VAL A 505 -28.82 15.13 11.00
C VAL A 505 -30.16 15.48 11.65
N ILE A 506 -30.74 14.52 12.36
CA ILE A 506 -32.05 14.66 13.02
C ILE A 506 -31.88 14.38 14.52
N PRO A 507 -32.48 15.19 15.42
CA PRO A 507 -32.36 14.95 16.84
C PRO A 507 -33.22 13.76 17.28
N GLN A 508 -32.61 12.87 18.05
CA GLN A 508 -33.24 11.70 18.66
C GLN A 508 -32.38 11.20 19.82
N ASN A 509 -33.00 10.70 20.90
CA ASN A 509 -32.25 10.13 22.02
C ASN A 509 -31.57 8.80 21.65
N GLY A 510 -32.30 7.93 20.94
CA GLY A 510 -31.79 6.66 20.45
C GLY A 510 -31.07 6.83 19.11
N PRO A 511 -29.79 6.43 18.98
CA PRO A 511 -29.05 6.61 17.75
C PRO A 511 -29.53 5.62 16.68
N PHE A 512 -29.69 6.09 15.44
CA PHE A 512 -30.11 5.29 14.28
C PHE A 512 -29.61 5.98 13.01
N GLY A 513 -29.36 5.22 11.96
CA GLY A 513 -28.87 5.75 10.70
C GLY A 513 -29.44 5.00 9.51
N THR A 514 -29.43 5.65 8.35
CA THR A 514 -29.67 4.98 7.09
C THR A 514 -29.15 5.76 5.89
N ASN A 515 -28.75 5.04 4.84
CA ASN A 515 -28.59 5.60 3.49
C ASN A 515 -29.84 5.38 2.64
N ARG A 516 -30.27 6.41 1.92
CA ARG A 516 -31.51 6.38 1.12
C ARG A 516 -31.36 7.19 -0.17
N GLY A 517 -32.10 6.76 -1.20
CA GLY A 517 -32.32 7.54 -2.39
C GLY A 517 -33.25 8.72 -2.10
N VAL A 518 -33.00 9.87 -2.73
CA VAL A 518 -33.82 11.08 -2.57
C VAL A 518 -34.44 11.52 -3.90
N VAL A 519 -35.63 12.09 -3.81
CA VAL A 519 -36.42 12.58 -4.95
C VAL A 519 -37.01 13.94 -4.62
N GLY A 520 -37.32 14.73 -5.65
CA GLY A 520 -37.91 16.06 -5.51
C GLY A 520 -39.42 16.04 -5.23
N ARG A 521 -40.09 14.94 -5.57
CA ARG A 521 -41.48 14.58 -5.24
C ARG A 521 -41.70 13.10 -5.58
N GLU A 522 -42.77 12.49 -5.07
CA GLU A 522 -43.14 11.10 -5.35
C GLU A 522 -44.37 10.97 -6.28
N PHE A 523 -45.31 11.92 -6.19
CA PHE A 523 -46.59 11.87 -6.92
C PHE A 523 -46.69 12.97 -8.02
N PRO A 524 -47.35 12.71 -9.17
CA PRO A 524 -47.89 11.42 -9.63
C PRO A 524 -46.83 10.44 -10.09
N ASN A 525 -45.58 10.89 -10.28
CA ASN A 525 -44.42 10.05 -10.54
C ASN A 525 -43.19 10.66 -9.86
N PRO A 526 -42.25 9.83 -9.38
CA PRO A 526 -41.01 10.32 -8.79
C PRO A 526 -40.24 11.22 -9.75
N MET A 527 -39.79 12.37 -9.26
CA MET A 527 -38.90 13.28 -10.01
C MET A 527 -37.56 13.44 -9.29
N PRO A 528 -36.45 13.65 -10.02
CA PRO A 528 -35.16 13.95 -9.40
C PRO A 528 -35.24 15.17 -8.48
N LEU A 529 -34.49 15.14 -7.38
CA LEU A 529 -34.29 16.32 -6.54
C LEU A 529 -33.23 17.20 -7.18
N VAL A 530 -33.66 18.35 -7.70
CA VAL A 530 -32.76 19.33 -8.33
C VAL A 530 -32.65 20.56 -7.43
N VAL A 531 -31.42 20.92 -7.07
CA VAL A 531 -31.02 22.13 -6.32
C VAL A 531 -29.79 22.72 -6.99
N ASP A 532 -29.65 24.03 -7.06
CA ASP A 532 -28.58 24.71 -7.83
C ASP A 532 -28.32 24.21 -9.27
N ASN A 533 -29.35 23.65 -9.93
CA ASN A 533 -29.26 22.96 -11.24
C ASN A 533 -28.40 21.68 -11.25
N VAL A 534 -28.17 21.04 -10.10
CA VAL A 534 -27.58 19.70 -10.00
C VAL A 534 -28.57 18.74 -9.36
N THR A 535 -28.49 17.47 -9.76
CA THR A 535 -29.33 16.41 -9.19
C THR A 535 -28.65 15.77 -7.98
N ILE A 536 -29.32 15.74 -6.84
CA ILE A 536 -28.89 14.94 -5.68
C ILE A 536 -29.75 13.69 -5.65
N SER A 537 -29.12 12.51 -5.60
CA SER A 537 -29.83 11.23 -5.72
C SER A 537 -29.71 10.34 -4.47
N THR A 538 -28.72 10.57 -3.62
CA THR A 538 -28.43 9.74 -2.43
C THR A 538 -27.96 10.63 -1.29
N MET A 539 -28.33 10.28 -0.06
CA MET A 539 -27.86 10.92 1.16
C MET A 539 -27.77 9.93 2.32
N ALA A 540 -27.03 10.33 3.36
CA ALA A 540 -27.01 9.67 4.66
C ALA A 540 -27.92 10.40 5.65
N GLU A 541 -28.80 9.67 6.33
CA GLU A 541 -29.62 10.15 7.45
C GLU A 541 -29.01 9.64 8.76
N ALA A 542 -28.79 10.53 9.71
CA ALA A 542 -28.30 10.19 11.04
C ALA A 542 -29.18 10.79 12.13
N TYR A 543 -29.84 9.92 12.88
CA TYR A 543 -30.40 10.21 14.19
C TYR A 543 -29.27 10.05 15.20
N ILE A 544 -28.72 11.17 15.62
CA ILE A 544 -27.38 11.18 16.23
C ILE A 544 -27.36 10.64 17.66
N GLY A 545 -28.47 10.49 18.37
CA GLY A 545 -28.46 10.12 19.78
C GLY A 545 -28.23 11.31 20.72
N ALA A 546 -28.52 11.11 21.99
CA ALA A 546 -28.23 12.06 23.06
C ALA A 546 -27.43 11.35 24.19
N PRO A 547 -26.10 11.54 24.27
CA PRO A 547 -25.26 12.42 23.45
C PRO A 547 -25.05 11.92 22.00
N PRO A 548 -24.59 12.80 21.08
CA PRO A 548 -24.29 12.43 19.69
C PRO A 548 -23.29 11.26 19.57
N ASN A 549 -23.70 10.20 18.89
CA ASN A 549 -22.96 8.96 18.67
C ASN A 549 -22.15 9.04 17.37
N LEU A 550 -20.83 8.97 17.52
CA LEU A 550 -19.87 8.98 16.41
C LEU A 550 -20.00 7.76 15.50
N GLY A 551 -20.20 6.58 16.09
CA GLY A 551 -20.22 5.30 15.36
C GLY A 551 -21.32 5.26 14.30
N VAL A 552 -22.53 5.72 14.64
CA VAL A 552 -23.65 5.81 13.68
C VAL A 552 -23.31 6.71 12.51
N VAL A 553 -22.78 7.91 12.75
CA VAL A 553 -22.46 8.83 11.66
C VAL A 553 -21.32 8.27 10.80
N ALA A 554 -20.30 7.66 11.41
CA ALA A 554 -19.20 7.02 10.69
C ALA A 554 -19.67 5.79 9.88
N HIS A 555 -20.64 5.03 10.37
CA HIS A 555 -21.23 3.88 9.68
C HIS A 555 -22.01 4.35 8.44
N GLU A 556 -22.88 5.35 8.59
CA GLU A 556 -23.66 5.87 7.46
C GLU A 556 -22.82 6.58 6.41
N LEU A 557 -21.80 7.33 6.82
CA LEU A 557 -20.83 7.86 5.87
C LEU A 557 -20.02 6.73 5.21
N GLY A 558 -19.78 5.62 5.91
CA GLY A 558 -19.16 4.42 5.36
C GLY A 558 -19.91 3.87 4.15
N HIS A 559 -21.24 3.81 4.22
CA HIS A 559 -22.07 3.50 3.05
C HIS A 559 -21.98 4.59 1.97
N LEU A 560 -22.13 5.86 2.36
CA LEU A 560 -22.26 6.97 1.42
C LEU A 560 -21.01 7.19 0.57
N VAL A 561 -19.83 7.30 1.22
CA VAL A 561 -18.57 7.61 0.54
C VAL A 561 -17.69 6.39 0.29
N GLY A 562 -17.87 5.31 1.06
CA GLY A 562 -17.06 4.09 0.95
C GLY A 562 -17.77 2.89 0.34
N ARG A 563 -19.09 2.99 0.08
CA ARG A 563 -19.94 1.91 -0.44
C ARG A 563 -19.83 0.61 0.37
N LEU A 564 -19.57 0.74 1.67
CA LEU A 564 -19.41 -0.39 2.58
C LEU A 564 -20.75 -1.13 2.73
N PRO A 565 -20.75 -2.46 2.92
CA PRO A 565 -21.98 -3.22 3.17
C PRO A 565 -22.36 -3.18 4.66
N ASP A 566 -23.62 -3.46 4.96
CA ASP A 566 -24.02 -3.90 6.31
C ASP A 566 -23.53 -5.31 6.59
N LEU A 567 -23.05 -5.56 7.79
CA LEU A 567 -22.58 -6.87 8.25
C LEU A 567 -23.41 -7.49 9.38
N TYR A 568 -24.28 -6.70 10.03
CA TYR A 568 -25.11 -7.21 11.13
C TYR A 568 -26.13 -8.25 10.67
N PHE A 569 -26.46 -9.16 11.57
CA PHE A 569 -27.48 -10.19 11.39
C PHE A 569 -28.70 -9.86 12.23
N SER A 570 -29.86 -9.77 11.58
CA SER A 570 -31.15 -9.60 12.25
C SER A 570 -32.18 -10.57 11.68
N LEU A 571 -33.13 -10.98 12.53
CA LEU A 571 -34.30 -11.72 12.10
C LEU A 571 -35.48 -10.76 11.94
N PRO A 572 -36.41 -11.02 11.01
CA PRO A 572 -37.63 -10.25 10.87
C PRO A 572 -38.37 -10.17 12.20
N ASN A 573 -38.96 -9.01 12.50
CA ASN A 573 -39.77 -8.82 13.70
C ASN A 573 -41.22 -9.29 13.45
N ASP A 574 -41.41 -10.58 13.17
CA ASP A 574 -42.71 -11.22 12.96
C ASP A 574 -42.90 -12.48 13.83
N GLY A 575 -44.11 -13.04 13.82
CA GLY A 575 -44.53 -14.08 14.78
C GLY A 575 -43.70 -15.37 14.77
N MET A 576 -43.06 -15.75 13.66
CA MET A 576 -42.22 -16.96 13.60
C MET A 576 -40.87 -16.74 14.30
N TRP A 577 -40.33 -15.53 14.21
CA TRP A 577 -38.99 -15.17 14.66
C TRP A 577 -38.97 -14.44 15.99
N ALA A 578 -40.13 -13.99 16.48
CA ALA A 578 -40.27 -13.25 17.73
C ALA A 578 -39.55 -13.93 18.90
N GLY A 579 -38.61 -13.20 19.52
CA GLY A 579 -37.83 -13.67 20.66
C GLY A 579 -36.71 -14.66 20.34
N ILE A 580 -36.49 -15.01 19.06
CA ILE A 580 -35.38 -15.87 18.63
C ILE A 580 -34.20 -14.98 18.22
N PRO A 581 -32.99 -15.16 18.78
CA PRO A 581 -31.81 -14.44 18.33
C PRO A 581 -31.21 -15.08 17.06
N PHE A 582 -30.57 -14.26 16.22
CA PHE A 582 -29.60 -14.76 15.24
C PHE A 582 -28.22 -14.93 15.90
N ASP A 583 -28.09 -15.98 16.73
CA ASP A 583 -26.83 -16.35 17.36
C ASP A 583 -25.84 -16.92 16.32
N ASN A 584 -25.10 -16.03 15.65
CA ASN A 584 -24.16 -16.37 14.58
C ASN A 584 -22.70 -16.18 15.05
N PRO A 585 -21.97 -17.26 15.44
CA PRO A 585 -20.58 -17.16 15.88
C PRO A 585 -19.59 -16.75 14.78
N PHE A 586 -20.03 -16.66 13.52
CA PHE A 586 -19.21 -16.23 12.38
C PHE A 586 -19.39 -14.75 12.02
N ALA A 587 -20.30 -14.04 12.69
CA ALA A 587 -20.51 -12.61 12.49
C ALA A 587 -19.27 -11.79 12.89
N ALA A 588 -19.11 -10.61 12.30
CA ALA A 588 -18.02 -9.72 12.68
C ALA A 588 -18.23 -9.20 14.12
N GLY A 589 -19.47 -8.91 14.49
CA GLY A 589 -19.86 -8.42 15.81
C GLY A 589 -19.14 -7.12 16.17
N ASP A 590 -18.72 -7.00 17.43
CA ASP A 590 -18.04 -5.82 17.94
C ASP A 590 -16.72 -5.45 17.23
N TYR A 591 -16.19 -6.34 16.39
CA TYR A 591 -14.90 -6.18 15.69
C TYR A 591 -15.03 -5.49 14.32
N CYS A 592 -16.23 -5.02 13.95
CA CYS A 592 -16.45 -4.19 12.78
C CYS A 592 -17.55 -3.15 13.00
N LEU A 593 -17.27 -1.88 12.69
CA LEU A 593 -18.29 -0.83 12.70
C LEU A 593 -19.49 -1.13 11.79
N MET A 594 -19.29 -1.87 10.70
CA MET A 594 -20.38 -2.23 9.79
C MET A 594 -21.31 -3.33 10.34
N ASP A 595 -20.98 -3.91 11.50
CA ASP A 595 -21.82 -4.89 12.22
C ASP A 595 -22.33 -4.27 13.53
N ALA A 596 -21.43 -3.84 14.42
CA ALA A 596 -21.76 -3.22 15.70
C ALA A 596 -21.68 -1.68 15.63
N THR A 597 -22.61 -1.06 14.87
CA THR A 597 -22.63 0.36 14.51
C THR A 597 -22.38 1.36 15.66
N TYR A 598 -22.79 1.03 16.90
CA TYR A 598 -22.81 1.98 18.01
C TYR A 598 -21.52 2.03 18.84
N ASN A 599 -20.64 1.03 18.71
CA ASN A 599 -19.49 0.87 19.60
C ASN A 599 -18.26 1.69 19.16
N GLY A 600 -18.27 2.20 17.92
CA GLY A 600 -17.19 3.01 17.36
C GLY A 600 -15.92 2.24 17.03
N ALA A 601 -15.93 0.90 17.04
CA ALA A 601 -14.78 0.06 16.73
C ALA A 601 -14.26 0.27 15.31
N HIS A 602 -13.02 -0.16 15.05
CA HIS A 602 -12.47 -0.12 13.71
C HIS A 602 -13.26 -1.01 12.72
N LEU A 603 -13.16 -0.68 11.43
CA LEU A 603 -13.59 -1.57 10.35
C LEU A 603 -12.81 -2.90 10.40
N CYS A 604 -13.46 -4.00 9.99
CA CYS A 604 -12.81 -5.29 9.81
C CYS A 604 -11.71 -5.20 8.74
N PRO A 605 -10.71 -6.10 8.78
CA PRO A 605 -9.50 -5.94 7.97
C PRO A 605 -9.79 -6.13 6.48
N PHE A 606 -10.81 -6.90 6.11
CA PHE A 606 -11.23 -7.00 4.72
C PHE A 606 -11.64 -5.64 4.13
N LEU A 607 -12.51 -4.90 4.83
CA LEU A 607 -12.96 -3.60 4.33
C LEU A 607 -11.79 -2.61 4.26
N LYS A 608 -10.91 -2.57 5.26
CA LYS A 608 -9.69 -1.75 5.22
C LYS A 608 -8.78 -2.13 4.05
N LEU A 609 -8.60 -3.42 3.78
CA LEU A 609 -7.79 -3.92 2.66
C LEU A 609 -8.34 -3.44 1.32
N LYS A 610 -9.65 -3.56 1.12
CA LYS A 610 -10.32 -3.16 -0.14
C LYS A 610 -10.38 -1.65 -0.33
N LEU A 611 -10.47 -0.88 0.75
CA LEU A 611 -10.36 0.59 0.70
C LEU A 611 -8.94 1.09 0.45
N GLY A 612 -7.92 0.22 0.57
CA GLY A 612 -6.50 0.60 0.46
C GLY A 612 -5.91 1.16 1.76
N TRP A 613 -6.52 0.87 2.90
CA TRP A 613 -6.12 1.36 4.23
C TRP A 613 -5.29 0.35 5.04
N LEU A 614 -5.19 -0.89 4.55
CA LEU A 614 -4.45 -1.98 5.18
C LEU A 614 -3.33 -2.46 4.25
N ARG A 615 -2.18 -2.77 4.85
CA ARG A 615 -0.99 -3.31 4.18
C ARG A 615 -0.99 -4.83 4.30
N PRO A 616 -1.22 -5.56 3.19
CA PRO A 616 -1.21 -7.01 3.22
C PRO A 616 0.23 -7.55 3.29
N ARG A 617 0.48 -8.49 4.20
CA ARG A 617 1.70 -9.31 4.21
C ARG A 617 1.35 -10.75 3.86
N LEU A 618 1.69 -11.18 2.65
CA LEU A 618 1.50 -12.56 2.24
C LEU A 618 2.50 -13.47 2.96
N ILE A 619 1.99 -14.49 3.66
CA ILE A 619 2.83 -15.49 4.32
C ILE A 619 3.08 -16.65 3.36
N LEU A 620 4.27 -16.65 2.75
CA LEU A 620 4.62 -17.58 1.67
C LEU A 620 5.56 -18.73 2.09
N ARG A 621 6.03 -18.69 3.34
CA ARG A 621 6.99 -19.64 3.90
C ARG A 621 6.57 -20.00 5.31
N SER A 622 6.83 -21.24 5.71
CA SER A 622 6.65 -21.64 7.10
C SER A 622 7.70 -20.95 7.98
N GLY A 623 7.28 -20.37 9.10
CA GLY A 623 8.18 -19.57 9.91
C GLY A 623 7.51 -18.92 11.11
N ARG A 624 8.32 -18.27 11.94
CA ARG A 624 7.83 -17.44 13.04
C ARG A 624 7.77 -15.99 12.56
N TYR A 625 6.62 -15.37 12.74
CA TYR A 625 6.32 -14.01 12.28
C TYR A 625 5.84 -13.15 13.44
N GLU A 626 6.08 -11.85 13.32
CA GLU A 626 5.50 -10.82 14.18
C GLU A 626 4.31 -10.18 13.47
N LEU A 627 3.30 -9.78 14.26
CA LEU A 627 2.14 -9.03 13.80
C LEU A 627 1.84 -7.92 14.80
N LYS A 628 1.99 -6.69 14.33
CA LYS A 628 1.70 -5.49 15.11
C LYS A 628 0.21 -5.17 15.10
N SER A 629 -0.25 -4.45 16.11
CA SER A 629 -1.63 -4.01 16.25
C SER A 629 -2.11 -3.26 15.01
N VAL A 630 -3.20 -3.72 14.40
CA VAL A 630 -3.72 -3.20 13.12
C VAL A 630 -4.13 -1.73 13.23
N GLU A 631 -4.50 -1.28 14.41
CA GLU A 631 -4.98 0.06 14.73
C GLU A 631 -3.86 1.12 14.62
N ARG A 632 -2.59 0.70 14.68
CA ARG A 632 -1.42 1.58 14.59
C ARG A 632 -0.61 1.34 13.33
N ASP A 633 -0.28 0.08 13.05
CA ASP A 633 0.69 -0.27 12.03
C ASP A 633 0.04 -0.62 10.68
N ARG A 634 -1.28 -0.86 10.67
CA ARG A 634 -2.08 -1.20 9.49
C ARG A 634 -1.55 -2.43 8.76
N GLU A 635 -1.00 -3.40 9.49
CA GLU A 635 -0.49 -4.67 8.93
C GLU A 635 -1.49 -5.80 9.21
N ALA A 636 -1.63 -6.71 8.25
CA ALA A 636 -2.30 -7.99 8.45
C ALA A 636 -1.60 -9.08 7.66
N TRP A 637 -1.61 -10.31 8.17
CA TRP A 637 -1.16 -11.46 7.41
C TRP A 637 -2.26 -11.94 6.46
N ILE A 638 -1.86 -12.29 5.25
CA ILE A 638 -2.72 -12.93 4.25
C ILE A 638 -2.24 -14.37 4.06
N LEU A 639 -3.11 -15.33 4.41
CA LEU A 639 -2.90 -16.76 4.19
C LEU A 639 -3.69 -17.18 2.95
N MET A 640 -3.00 -17.28 1.82
CA MET A 640 -3.61 -17.57 0.52
C MET A 640 -2.96 -18.80 -0.09
N HIS A 641 -3.78 -19.71 -0.63
CA HIS A 641 -3.28 -20.89 -1.32
C HIS A 641 -3.14 -20.59 -2.83
N PRO A 642 -1.92 -20.62 -3.40
CA PRO A 642 -1.67 -20.18 -4.77
C PRO A 642 -2.50 -20.95 -5.82
N GLN A 643 -2.73 -22.25 -5.58
CA GLN A 643 -3.50 -23.10 -6.51
C GLN A 643 -5.03 -22.98 -6.35
N ARG A 644 -5.54 -22.32 -5.30
CA ARG A 644 -7.00 -22.09 -5.12
C ARG A 644 -7.44 -20.72 -5.64
N GLY A 645 -6.50 -19.92 -6.16
CA GLY A 645 -6.76 -18.57 -6.66
C GLY A 645 -6.76 -17.52 -5.55
N THR A 646 -7.17 -16.30 -5.91
CA THR A 646 -7.04 -15.10 -5.06
C THR A 646 -8.35 -14.64 -4.44
N ARG A 647 -9.43 -15.43 -4.59
CA ARG A 647 -10.79 -15.08 -4.17
C ARG A 647 -11.30 -15.84 -2.95
N GLU A 648 -10.46 -16.68 -2.37
CA GLU A 648 -10.72 -17.33 -1.09
C GLU A 648 -9.40 -17.42 -0.30
N TYR A 649 -9.36 -16.82 0.88
CA TYR A 649 -8.16 -16.72 1.71
C TYR A 649 -8.50 -16.39 3.15
N PHE A 650 -7.49 -16.38 4.03
CA PHE A 650 -7.64 -15.91 5.40
C PHE A 650 -6.88 -14.62 5.64
N ILE A 651 -7.45 -13.73 6.46
CA ILE A 651 -6.77 -12.55 7.00
C ILE A 651 -6.56 -12.75 8.49
N VAL A 652 -5.34 -12.51 8.97
CA VAL A 652 -5.03 -12.47 10.41
C VAL A 652 -4.60 -11.06 10.77
N GLU A 653 -5.29 -10.47 11.75
CA GLU A 653 -4.98 -9.15 12.32
C GLU A 653 -4.70 -9.28 13.82
N ASN A 654 -3.91 -8.37 14.39
CA ASN A 654 -3.77 -8.24 15.84
C ASN A 654 -4.63 -7.06 16.29
N ARG A 655 -5.63 -7.31 17.15
CA ARG A 655 -6.49 -6.28 17.75
C ARG A 655 -6.11 -6.09 19.20
N PHE A 656 -5.66 -4.89 19.54
CA PHE A 656 -5.21 -4.58 20.89
C PHE A 656 -5.71 -3.20 21.33
N PRO A 657 -6.57 -3.14 22.38
CA PRO A 657 -7.20 -1.90 22.83
C PRO A 657 -6.17 -0.99 23.52
N ASP A 658 -5.53 -0.10 22.76
CA ASP A 658 -4.51 0.83 23.28
C ASP A 658 -4.74 2.28 22.80
N ASN A 659 -5.71 2.92 23.45
CA ASN A 659 -6.11 4.33 23.23
C ASN A 659 -6.47 4.65 21.77
N THR A 660 -7.15 3.70 21.12
CA THR A 660 -7.71 3.79 19.77
C THR A 660 -9.24 3.67 19.84
N TYR A 661 -9.90 3.77 18.69
CA TYR A 661 -11.34 3.51 18.58
C TYR A 661 -11.74 2.06 18.95
N ASP A 662 -10.76 1.15 19.06
CA ASP A 662 -10.94 -0.22 19.57
C ASP A 662 -10.81 -0.35 21.09
N MET A 663 -10.67 0.75 21.86
CA MET A 663 -10.43 0.69 23.31
C MET A 663 -11.50 -0.06 24.12
N ASN A 664 -12.71 -0.20 23.57
CA ASN A 664 -13.85 -0.87 24.21
C ASN A 664 -14.15 -2.27 23.61
N LEU A 665 -13.23 -2.83 22.83
CA LEU A 665 -13.41 -4.20 22.32
C LEU A 665 -13.57 -5.19 23.49
N PRO A 666 -14.48 -6.18 23.35
CA PRO A 666 -14.77 -7.13 24.43
C PRO A 666 -13.66 -8.17 24.64
N ASP A 667 -12.71 -8.28 23.71
CA ASP A 667 -11.57 -9.20 23.76
C ASP A 667 -10.33 -8.56 23.09
N ARG A 668 -9.16 -9.19 23.21
CA ARG A 668 -7.90 -8.73 22.61
C ARG A 668 -7.03 -9.91 22.14
N GLY A 669 -6.27 -9.70 21.06
CA GLY A 669 -5.38 -10.70 20.50
C GLY A 669 -5.54 -10.85 18.98
N LEU A 670 -5.26 -12.03 18.45
CA LEU A 670 -5.38 -12.28 17.01
C LEU A 670 -6.84 -12.48 16.60
N GLY A 671 -7.30 -11.67 15.64
CA GLY A 671 -8.54 -11.88 14.90
C GLY A 671 -8.25 -12.62 13.60
N VAL A 672 -9.03 -13.66 13.31
CA VAL A 672 -8.88 -14.46 12.09
C VAL A 672 -10.16 -14.41 11.28
N TRP A 673 -10.02 -14.13 9.98
CA TRP A 673 -11.14 -13.92 9.07
C TRP A 673 -11.03 -14.86 7.87
N HIS A 674 -12.09 -15.59 7.56
CA HIS A 674 -12.24 -16.33 6.30
C HIS A 674 -12.96 -15.43 5.30
N ILE A 675 -12.27 -15.14 4.20
CA ILE A 675 -12.73 -14.25 3.15
C ILE A 675 -13.05 -15.07 1.91
N ILE A 676 -14.25 -14.87 1.38
CA ILE A 676 -14.74 -15.51 0.16
C ILE A 676 -15.31 -14.41 -0.74
N GLU A 677 -14.58 -14.05 -1.78
CA GLU A 677 -14.96 -13.00 -2.74
C GLU A 677 -15.72 -13.55 -3.94
N ASP A 678 -15.60 -14.86 -4.23
CA ASP A 678 -16.26 -15.47 -5.37
C ASP A 678 -17.76 -15.72 -5.09
N PRO A 679 -18.69 -15.09 -5.84
CA PRO A 679 -20.13 -15.32 -5.68
C PRO A 679 -20.55 -16.76 -5.89
N ALA A 680 -19.85 -17.52 -6.73
CA ALA A 680 -20.15 -18.94 -6.92
C ALA A 680 -19.83 -19.77 -5.66
N ILE A 681 -18.95 -19.28 -4.80
CA ILE A 681 -18.55 -19.96 -3.56
C ILE A 681 -19.41 -19.49 -2.39
N TYR A 682 -19.52 -18.17 -2.13
CA TYR A 682 -20.22 -17.69 -0.93
C TYR A 682 -21.75 -17.82 -1.00
N SER A 683 -22.33 -17.90 -2.21
CA SER A 683 -23.79 -18.03 -2.37
C SER A 683 -24.30 -19.41 -1.95
N VAL A 684 -23.51 -20.46 -2.17
CA VAL A 684 -23.92 -21.85 -1.91
C VAL A 684 -23.34 -22.44 -0.62
N ASN A 685 -22.18 -21.96 -0.17
CA ASN A 685 -21.50 -22.50 1.01
C ASN A 685 -21.74 -21.63 2.25
N ILE A 686 -22.83 -21.85 2.99
CA ILE A 686 -23.05 -21.21 4.29
C ILE A 686 -22.21 -21.88 5.39
N PRO A 687 -21.90 -21.20 6.51
CA PRO A 687 -21.14 -21.81 7.60
C PRO A 687 -21.84 -23.05 8.18
N PRO A 688 -21.09 -23.98 8.79
CA PRO A 688 -21.68 -25.14 9.45
C PRO A 688 -22.57 -24.72 10.63
N VAL A 689 -23.53 -25.58 10.98
CA VAL A 689 -24.41 -25.37 12.15
C VAL A 689 -23.55 -25.34 13.42
N PRO A 690 -23.63 -24.28 14.25
CA PRO A 690 -22.92 -24.22 15.52
C PRO A 690 -23.23 -25.42 16.41
N PRO A 691 -22.22 -26.21 16.85
CA PRO A 691 -22.45 -27.35 17.73
C PRO A 691 -22.79 -26.87 19.14
N ASN A 692 -23.66 -27.58 19.87
CA ASN A 692 -23.96 -27.32 21.29
C ASN A 692 -24.53 -25.92 21.61
N ALA A 693 -25.09 -25.20 20.63
CA ALA A 693 -25.69 -23.90 20.87
C ALA A 693 -26.91 -23.97 21.82
N PRO A 694 -27.22 -22.88 22.55
CA PRO A 694 -28.40 -22.82 23.41
C PRO A 694 -29.70 -23.13 22.65
N ALA A 695 -30.60 -23.93 23.21
CA ALA A 695 -31.87 -24.28 22.54
C ALA A 695 -32.71 -23.06 22.12
N ALA A 696 -32.64 -21.97 22.91
CA ALA A 696 -33.32 -20.72 22.62
C ALA A 696 -32.86 -20.06 21.31
N SER A 697 -31.62 -20.33 20.85
CA SER A 697 -31.13 -19.81 19.58
C SER A 697 -31.64 -20.59 18.38
N ARG A 698 -32.36 -21.70 18.54
CA ARG A 698 -33.01 -22.44 17.43
C ARG A 698 -32.06 -22.74 16.25
N GLN A 699 -30.88 -23.28 16.55
CA GLN A 699 -29.93 -23.68 15.50
C GLN A 699 -30.44 -24.84 14.63
N ASP A 700 -31.50 -25.53 15.05
CA ASP A 700 -32.27 -26.44 14.19
C ASP A 700 -32.84 -25.75 12.94
N TRP A 701 -32.96 -24.42 12.97
CA TRP A 701 -33.42 -23.58 11.85
C TRP A 701 -32.29 -22.84 11.13
N TRP A 702 -31.03 -23.25 11.31
CA TRP A 702 -29.86 -22.56 10.74
C TRP A 702 -29.98 -22.27 9.23
N ALA A 703 -30.34 -23.28 8.43
CA ALA A 703 -30.51 -23.11 7.00
C ALA A 703 -31.63 -22.11 6.64
N GLN A 704 -32.70 -22.05 7.44
CA GLN A 704 -33.82 -21.13 7.23
C GLN A 704 -33.41 -19.69 7.56
N LYS A 705 -32.62 -19.49 8.63
CA LYS A 705 -32.06 -18.17 8.96
C LYS A 705 -31.13 -17.66 7.85
N TRP A 706 -30.26 -18.51 7.32
CA TRP A 706 -29.38 -18.15 6.21
C TRP A 706 -30.11 -17.93 4.88
N ALA A 707 -31.30 -18.53 4.71
CA ALA A 707 -32.14 -18.26 3.55
C ALA A 707 -32.72 -16.83 3.54
N LEU A 708 -32.75 -16.15 4.70
CA LEU A 708 -33.14 -14.73 4.79
C LEU A 708 -32.03 -13.78 4.29
N ILE A 709 -30.78 -14.27 4.27
CA ILE A 709 -29.64 -13.51 3.75
C ILE A 709 -29.56 -13.74 2.24
N ALA A 710 -29.71 -12.68 1.45
CA ALA A 710 -29.74 -12.79 -0.01
C ALA A 710 -28.48 -13.49 -0.56
N ALA A 711 -28.63 -14.29 -1.60
CA ALA A 711 -27.52 -15.08 -2.17
C ALA A 711 -26.38 -14.21 -2.72
N ASN A 712 -26.65 -12.96 -3.08
CA ASN A 712 -25.71 -11.97 -3.57
C ASN A 712 -25.18 -11.03 -2.47
N ASP A 713 -25.59 -11.20 -1.20
CA ASP A 713 -25.08 -10.43 -0.06
C ASP A 713 -23.66 -10.87 0.29
N TRP A 714 -22.69 -10.31 -0.41
CA TRP A 714 -21.27 -10.63 -0.25
C TRP A 714 -20.72 -10.22 1.11
N GLY A 715 -21.28 -9.18 1.75
CA GLY A 715 -20.82 -8.69 3.05
C GLY A 715 -21.02 -9.74 4.13
N ARG A 716 -22.27 -10.18 4.33
CA ARG A 716 -22.62 -11.16 5.37
C ARG A 716 -22.23 -12.59 5.01
N ARG A 717 -22.16 -12.94 3.72
CA ARG A 717 -21.82 -14.30 3.28
C ARG A 717 -20.33 -14.51 3.07
N GLY A 718 -19.61 -13.50 2.61
CA GLY A 718 -18.21 -13.58 2.21
C GLY A 718 -17.21 -13.17 3.28
N ILE A 719 -17.61 -12.38 4.28
CA ILE A 719 -16.76 -11.97 5.41
C ILE A 719 -17.18 -12.76 6.65
N ARG A 720 -16.33 -13.69 7.09
CA ARG A 720 -16.62 -14.53 8.26
C ARG A 720 -15.49 -14.43 9.25
N MET A 721 -15.81 -14.09 10.49
CA MET A 721 -14.82 -14.15 11.56
C MET A 721 -14.76 -15.57 12.12
N ILE A 722 -13.56 -16.12 12.24
CA ILE A 722 -13.31 -17.41 12.88
C ILE A 722 -13.06 -17.13 14.36
N ARG A 723 -13.84 -17.76 15.25
CA ARG A 723 -13.67 -17.65 16.70
C ARG A 723 -12.98 -18.87 17.27
N PRO A 724 -12.17 -18.73 18.34
CA PRO A 724 -11.48 -19.87 18.93
C PRO A 724 -12.42 -21.02 19.31
N VAL A 725 -13.62 -20.68 19.81
CA VAL A 725 -14.74 -21.60 20.03
C VAL A 725 -15.97 -21.03 19.32
N TRP A 726 -16.67 -21.85 18.53
CA TRP A 726 -17.78 -21.41 17.67
C TRP A 726 -19.12 -22.12 17.94
N ASP A 727 -19.38 -22.49 19.21
CA ASP A 727 -20.65 -23.09 19.62
C ASP A 727 -21.81 -22.08 19.77
N THR A 728 -21.49 -20.87 20.21
CA THR A 728 -22.40 -19.72 20.34
C THR A 728 -21.60 -18.42 20.23
N PHE A 729 -22.26 -17.31 19.94
CA PHE A 729 -21.60 -16.02 19.83
C PHE A 729 -21.20 -15.49 21.22
N ARG A 730 -19.89 -15.42 21.49
CA ARG A 730 -19.32 -14.91 22.74
C ARG A 730 -18.40 -13.72 22.47
N PRO A 731 -18.85 -12.47 22.70
CA PRO A 731 -18.06 -11.28 22.40
C PRO A 731 -16.68 -11.29 23.07
N SER A 732 -16.59 -11.75 24.32
CA SER A 732 -15.38 -11.76 25.16
C SER A 732 -14.47 -12.99 24.97
N GLN A 733 -14.76 -13.85 24.00
CA GLN A 733 -13.94 -15.02 23.64
C GLN A 733 -13.91 -15.16 22.10
N SER A 734 -13.62 -14.05 21.42
CA SER A 734 -13.64 -13.97 19.96
C SER A 734 -12.25 -13.94 19.34
N LEU A 735 -11.20 -13.66 20.12
CA LEU A 735 -9.82 -13.53 19.65
C LEU A 735 -8.91 -14.56 20.31
N TRP A 736 -7.80 -14.90 19.65
CA TRP A 736 -6.76 -15.72 20.27
C TRP A 736 -5.81 -14.82 21.05
N ASP A 737 -5.85 -14.94 22.37
CA ASP A 737 -5.03 -14.13 23.29
C ASP A 737 -3.69 -14.79 23.66
N GLY A 738 -3.47 -16.05 23.25
CA GLY A 738 -2.28 -16.84 23.55
C GLY A 738 -2.10 -17.20 25.03
N SER A 739 -3.12 -17.02 25.88
CA SER A 739 -3.01 -17.20 27.33
C SER A 739 -4.17 -18.00 27.95
N ASP A 740 -5.39 -17.85 27.42
CA ASP A 740 -6.58 -18.55 27.90
C ASP A 740 -6.67 -19.98 27.32
N PRO A 741 -6.59 -21.04 28.16
CA PRO A 741 -6.81 -22.41 27.69
C PRO A 741 -8.21 -22.62 27.06
N ALA A 742 -9.20 -21.80 27.41
CA ALA A 742 -10.57 -21.92 26.90
C ALA A 742 -10.72 -21.42 25.47
N THR A 743 -9.87 -20.50 25.01
CA THR A 743 -9.79 -20.11 23.59
C THR A 743 -8.89 -21.08 22.81
N GLY A 744 -7.99 -21.78 23.49
CA GLY A 744 -7.05 -22.71 22.86
C GLY A 744 -5.85 -21.99 22.26
N TYR A 745 -4.70 -22.68 22.21
CA TYR A 745 -3.43 -22.04 21.88
C TYR A 745 -3.03 -22.14 20.41
N ASP A 746 -3.64 -23.04 19.65
CA ASP A 746 -3.26 -23.33 18.27
C ASP A 746 -4.50 -23.31 17.38
N LEU A 747 -4.34 -22.77 16.17
CA LEU A 747 -5.33 -22.81 15.11
C LEU A 747 -4.85 -23.78 14.03
N LEU A 748 -5.46 -24.97 13.99
CA LEU A 748 -5.08 -26.08 13.13
C LEU A 748 -5.97 -26.15 11.87
N PRO A 749 -5.53 -26.82 10.79
CA PRO A 749 -6.37 -26.96 9.58
C PRO A 749 -7.57 -27.89 9.79
N ASP A 750 -7.59 -28.72 10.84
CA ASP A 750 -8.55 -29.81 11.00
C ASP A 750 -8.90 -30.16 12.47
N ALA A 751 -8.97 -29.18 13.36
CA ALA A 751 -9.42 -29.39 14.75
C ALA A 751 -10.89 -29.91 14.84
N PRO A 752 -11.22 -30.75 15.85
CA PRO A 752 -12.58 -31.20 16.10
C PRO A 752 -13.45 -30.07 16.69
N PRO A 753 -14.73 -29.92 16.27
CA PRO A 753 -15.64 -28.95 16.87
C PRO A 753 -15.83 -29.17 18.38
N PRO A 754 -16.06 -28.11 19.18
CA PRO A 754 -16.31 -26.73 18.77
C PRO A 754 -15.04 -25.88 18.60
N GLN A 755 -13.84 -26.48 18.63
CA GLN A 755 -12.61 -25.74 18.37
C GLN A 755 -12.58 -25.28 16.92
N ALA A 756 -12.08 -24.06 16.69
CA ALA A 756 -11.91 -23.56 15.34
C ALA A 756 -10.84 -24.30 14.56
N SER A 757 -11.04 -24.33 13.25
CA SER A 757 -10.06 -24.86 12.30
C SER A 757 -10.02 -23.99 11.04
N LEU A 758 -8.86 -23.90 10.41
CA LEU A 758 -8.70 -23.22 9.11
C LEU A 758 -9.16 -24.15 7.99
N ARG A 759 -10.43 -24.03 7.59
CA ARG A 759 -11.04 -24.78 6.50
C ARG A 759 -11.52 -23.84 5.40
N TRP A 760 -11.52 -24.35 4.18
CA TRP A 760 -12.16 -23.68 3.04
C TRP A 760 -13.68 -23.75 3.15
N ALA A 761 -14.38 -22.98 2.31
CA ALA A 761 -15.84 -22.89 2.29
C ALA A 761 -16.52 -24.23 1.99
N ASP A 762 -15.85 -25.10 1.23
CA ASP A 762 -16.28 -26.48 0.95
C ASP A 762 -16.05 -27.46 2.12
N GLY A 763 -15.50 -26.98 3.25
CA GLY A 763 -15.19 -27.75 4.44
C GLY A 763 -13.86 -28.50 4.41
N THR A 764 -13.11 -28.46 3.31
CA THR A 764 -11.81 -29.13 3.21
C THR A 764 -10.74 -28.41 4.06
N PRO A 765 -9.81 -29.14 4.70
CA PRO A 765 -8.71 -28.52 5.46
C PRO A 765 -7.86 -27.60 4.58
N SER A 766 -7.49 -26.44 5.12
CA SER A 766 -6.69 -25.47 4.36
C SER A 766 -5.21 -25.83 4.23
N GLY A 767 -4.72 -26.66 5.16
CA GLY A 767 -3.30 -26.97 5.34
C GLY A 767 -2.50 -25.87 6.05
N PHE A 768 -3.07 -24.67 6.25
CA PHE A 768 -2.47 -23.65 7.09
C PHE A 768 -2.63 -23.99 8.58
N ALA A 769 -1.64 -23.60 9.38
CA ALA A 769 -1.74 -23.65 10.84
C ALA A 769 -1.06 -22.44 11.47
N ILE A 770 -1.59 -21.96 12.59
CA ILE A 770 -1.01 -20.90 13.42
C ILE A 770 -0.79 -21.49 14.81
N ARG A 771 0.46 -21.49 15.29
CA ARG A 771 0.84 -22.13 16.55
C ARG A 771 1.76 -21.28 17.39
N GLY A 772 1.86 -21.62 18.67
CA GLY A 772 2.82 -20.98 19.58
C GLY A 772 2.61 -19.47 19.67
N LEU A 773 1.34 -19.07 19.75
CA LEU A 773 0.96 -17.67 19.88
C LEU A 773 1.53 -17.10 21.19
N SER A 774 2.12 -15.91 21.11
CA SER A 774 2.46 -15.14 22.30
C SER A 774 1.19 -14.60 22.99
N PRO A 775 1.27 -14.20 24.27
CA PRO A 775 0.20 -13.45 24.92
C PRO A 775 -0.20 -12.19 24.14
N ALA A 776 -1.47 -11.79 24.24
CA ALA A 776 -2.01 -10.58 23.60
C ALA A 776 -1.21 -9.33 24.02
N ALA A 777 -0.71 -8.61 23.02
CA ALA A 777 0.09 -7.40 23.16
C ALA A 777 0.00 -6.57 21.88
N THR A 778 0.51 -5.34 21.90
CA THR A 778 0.62 -4.49 20.70
C THR A 778 1.47 -5.12 19.59
N VAL A 779 2.34 -6.07 19.93
CA VAL A 779 3.04 -6.94 18.97
C VAL A 779 2.89 -8.38 19.44
N MET A 780 2.29 -9.22 18.59
CA MET A 780 2.17 -10.65 18.84
C MET A 780 3.10 -11.44 17.90
N THR A 781 3.53 -12.62 18.33
CA THR A 781 4.30 -13.54 17.49
C THR A 781 3.59 -14.88 17.38
N ALA A 782 3.64 -15.50 16.21
CA ALA A 782 3.17 -16.87 16.01
C ALA A 782 4.00 -17.61 14.96
N THR A 783 4.02 -18.93 15.05
CA THR A 783 4.53 -19.80 14.00
C THR A 783 3.43 -20.14 13.01
N VAL A 784 3.59 -19.71 11.76
CA VAL A 784 2.68 -20.05 10.66
C VAL A 784 3.27 -21.21 9.86
N THR A 785 2.45 -22.22 9.61
CA THR A 785 2.76 -23.31 8.68
C THR A 785 1.98 -23.08 7.38
N VAL A 786 2.67 -23.16 6.25
CA VAL A 786 2.09 -23.15 4.90
C VAL A 786 2.13 -24.56 4.29
N PRO A 787 1.19 -24.94 3.41
CA PRO A 787 1.02 -26.33 2.96
C PRO A 787 1.95 -26.80 1.81
N TRP A 788 3.07 -26.12 1.54
CA TRP A 788 4.01 -26.46 0.44
C TRP A 788 5.48 -26.52 0.88
#